data_AF-A0A8J2Q2J2-F1
#
_entry.id   AF-A0A8J2Q2J2-F1
#
_cell.length_a   1.000
_cell.length_b   1.000
_cell.length_c   1.000
_cell.angle_alpha   90.00
_cell.angle_beta   90.00
_cell.angle_gamma   90.00
#
_symmetry.space_group_name_H-M   'P 1'
#
loop_
_entity.id
_entity.type
_entity.pdbx_description
1 polymer ?
#
loop_
_entity_poly.entity_id
_entity_poly.type
_entity_poly.pdbx_seq_one_letter_code
_entity_poly.pdbx_strand_id
1 'polypeptide(L)'
;MVNVSEELLDKFYDLADFDQHKRHNAVIAILNEFKQDGSYLMERLVSGLASSRAAARIGYTNAFTIILSSFGKDWPVKALFKLADEKLPLNKAENRGSILGQHLFHLAMVNSNAYDEALCEIAKREMNLAKKQNGMAYSVTDLLAQCANKLREKRFAKNFWPLVKEDVTKPLDSIDPEWFYFALHVMEKHNDTLKAEVSFLSASGELYISDKDYDAVINILKKTSGFAENELILKLLLLAHASKNFETVYSKVVEKWLYHGDLHRVISRALPFINTMLQQIDFEMDELVTVFSPEFVRLVRSIRKSNEFRFLFPTIEKILLVLKESLITKEWTSTNITKLLDSFDRVGDGNFDEFIGGNVKITEKILLQLHDDTFAVVLEALKERGWRLRRITNVFLHWPVNVQENVLQLLFKQGKWTEETRNAFCSSIASLFVVSVRAGRNVTAIYKEEHKKLLQKLIKKQDIGVKPPVVSGALSVFMNILALWVTAAFDSNERHSYLKDLTEMSAISEKMTENDSSDSIAVLIDLLLSLLSRPHRYHRSIVHYVFASFVPRMKLENLLQILEIINLSNEELMQENDTSESDDEDGEDENNCENFEQSNEENEVNNNITDQQKEMDESEFEEEDEEENEVDEDFVNNLKTALGSAAARSDDDSDKDSLSSTVSDETMFRLDESLAAVFRKRMKNSRALSTFLVEQAQQFRAKCFDLLLIAVSHQEGTYKIVDLILPLIECAQQALRRKDGELTFKKATNLLEIIIKHKKSELNEKNAIKLLDKLVLKTSETVNPIMRNILGNVASFLFAGCYDAKENVVAESMRSKVIELLEKYMNDKKNQILSEIVTAPFIKYPHALLSELPRIIEFAFDKNIRTFHRVEALCCAVAFLRKDLMKNEQLDQQKTWKKITKCLCVCANRFFSNFNLDDSKPRFFAYLVRILTSFASVTEKSNQRRLQESLTEVLKELCSNDELWKATDRLKRFNSASQSICGRKALASLKHLLNTLES
;
A
#
# COMPACT_ATOMS: atom_id res chain seq x y z
N MET A 1 32.56 -20.57 62.97
CA MET A 1 32.46 -19.67 61.79
C MET A 1 32.95 -20.45 60.60
N VAL A 2 32.06 -20.78 59.66
CA VAL A 2 32.45 -21.38 58.37
C VAL A 2 33.10 -20.27 57.55
N ASN A 3 34.32 -20.51 57.04
CA ASN A 3 35.06 -19.53 56.25
C ASN A 3 34.56 -19.62 54.81
N VAL A 4 33.43 -19.00 54.52
CA VAL A 4 32.81 -19.00 53.18
C VAL A 4 33.63 -18.10 52.25
N SER A 5 33.99 -18.58 51.06
CA SER A 5 34.72 -17.78 50.08
C SER A 5 33.90 -16.56 49.64
N GLU A 6 34.57 -15.42 49.43
CA GLU A 6 33.94 -14.19 48.91
C GLU A 6 33.23 -14.45 47.57
N GLU A 7 33.84 -15.30 46.73
CA GLU A 7 33.28 -15.76 45.45
C GLU A 7 31.92 -16.49 45.59
N LEU A 8 31.70 -17.26 46.66
CA LEU A 8 30.41 -17.95 46.90
C LEU A 8 29.34 -16.97 47.39
N LEU A 9 29.71 -15.97 48.19
CA LEU A 9 28.78 -14.93 48.63
C LEU A 9 28.29 -14.07 47.47
N ASP A 10 29.17 -13.77 46.50
CA ASP A 10 28.82 -13.06 45.26
C ASP A 10 27.73 -13.79 44.48
N LYS A 11 27.74 -15.14 44.46
CA LYS A 11 26.69 -15.91 43.78
C LYS A 11 25.31 -15.71 44.41
N PHE A 12 25.23 -15.48 45.71
CA PHE A 12 23.95 -15.15 46.36
C PHE A 12 23.43 -13.75 46.01
N TYR A 13 24.32 -12.82 45.64
CA TYR A 13 23.92 -11.52 45.07
C TYR A 13 23.46 -11.67 43.62
N ASP A 14 24.15 -12.51 42.83
CA ASP A 14 23.79 -12.82 41.45
C ASP A 14 22.41 -13.49 41.34
N LEU A 15 21.99 -14.28 42.35
CA LEU A 15 20.60 -14.80 42.43
C LEU A 15 19.54 -13.69 42.44
N ALA A 16 19.88 -12.48 42.90
CA ALA A 16 18.96 -11.35 42.98
C ALA A 16 19.07 -10.37 41.80
N ASP A 17 19.85 -10.71 40.76
CA ASP A 17 20.00 -9.93 39.53
C ASP A 17 18.76 -10.08 38.62
N PHE A 18 18.46 -9.06 37.80
CA PHE A 18 17.37 -9.10 36.82
C PHE A 18 17.73 -9.91 35.57
N ASP A 19 19.03 -10.11 35.29
CA ASP A 19 19.54 -10.95 34.21
C ASP A 19 19.33 -12.45 34.51
N GLN A 20 18.58 -13.13 33.64
CA GLN A 20 18.28 -14.56 33.78
C GLN A 20 19.53 -15.46 33.67
N HIS A 21 20.50 -15.10 32.84
CA HIS A 21 21.74 -15.87 32.66
C HIS A 21 22.62 -15.79 33.89
N LYS A 22 22.74 -14.61 34.51
CA LYS A 22 23.46 -14.46 35.78
C LYS A 22 22.83 -15.29 36.89
N ARG A 23 21.49 -15.23 37.03
CA ARG A 23 20.77 -16.07 37.99
C ARG A 23 21.01 -17.55 37.73
N HIS A 24 20.97 -17.99 36.48
CA HIS A 24 21.21 -19.39 36.12
C HIS A 24 22.62 -19.87 36.52
N ASN A 25 23.65 -19.08 36.20
CA ASN A 25 25.04 -19.40 36.54
C ASN A 25 25.26 -19.42 38.07
N ALA A 26 24.62 -18.51 38.80
CA ALA A 26 24.65 -18.48 40.25
C ALA A 26 24.04 -19.75 40.86
N VAL A 27 22.92 -20.24 40.32
CA VAL A 27 22.31 -21.50 40.76
C VAL A 27 23.27 -22.67 40.55
N ILE A 28 23.91 -22.77 39.38
CA ILE A 28 24.89 -23.84 39.10
C ILE A 28 26.06 -23.80 40.08
N ALA A 29 26.61 -22.61 40.34
CA ALA A 29 27.72 -22.46 41.27
C ALA A 29 27.33 -22.87 42.70
N ILE A 30 26.16 -22.44 43.17
CA ILE A 30 25.64 -22.82 44.50
C ILE A 30 25.39 -24.33 44.57
N LEU A 31 24.89 -24.95 43.50
CA LEU A 31 24.66 -26.39 43.43
C LEU A 31 25.96 -27.20 43.55
N ASN A 32 27.03 -26.75 42.89
CA ASN A 32 28.34 -27.42 42.91
C ASN A 32 28.98 -27.41 44.30
N GLU A 33 28.89 -26.27 45.00
CA GLU A 33 29.45 -26.09 46.34
C GLU A 33 28.57 -26.71 47.46
N PHE A 34 27.32 -27.07 47.14
CA PHE A 34 26.35 -27.56 48.12
C PHE A 34 26.80 -28.81 48.88
N LYS A 35 27.65 -29.65 48.27
CA LYS A 35 28.20 -30.86 48.89
C LYS A 35 29.13 -30.58 50.06
N GLN A 36 29.77 -29.42 50.10
CA GLN A 36 30.79 -29.08 51.10
C GLN A 36 30.16 -28.32 52.29
N ASP A 37 29.29 -27.34 52.03
CA ASP A 37 28.70 -26.45 53.04
C ASP A 37 27.15 -26.46 53.07
N GLY A 38 26.54 -27.62 52.82
CA GLY A 38 25.08 -27.76 52.61
C GLY A 38 24.20 -27.14 53.70
N SER A 39 24.58 -27.23 54.98
CA SER A 39 23.77 -26.65 56.07
C SER A 39 23.72 -25.13 56.05
N TYR A 40 24.86 -24.48 55.83
CA TYR A 40 24.94 -23.02 55.75
C TYR A 40 24.18 -22.49 54.53
N LEU A 41 24.39 -23.13 53.38
CA LEU A 41 23.75 -22.76 52.12
C LEU A 41 22.23 -22.96 52.19
N MET A 42 21.77 -24.03 52.83
CA MET A 42 20.35 -24.28 53.07
C MET A 42 19.71 -23.16 53.90
N GLU A 43 20.31 -22.80 55.04
CA GLU A 43 19.81 -21.70 55.88
C GLU A 43 19.75 -20.37 55.13
N ARG A 44 20.76 -20.07 54.32
CA ARG A 44 20.84 -18.84 53.53
C ARG A 44 19.81 -18.79 52.42
N LEU A 45 19.58 -19.90 51.72
CA LEU A 45 18.55 -20.03 50.69
C LEU A 45 17.16 -19.80 51.30
N VAL A 46 16.84 -20.48 52.41
CA VAL A 46 15.54 -20.34 53.10
C VAL A 46 15.32 -18.91 53.60
N SER A 47 16.35 -18.29 54.19
CA SER A 47 16.25 -16.90 54.68
C SER A 47 15.98 -15.90 53.55
N GLY A 48 16.55 -16.13 52.36
CA GLY A 48 16.38 -15.24 51.21
C GLY A 48 15.01 -15.27 50.56
N LEU A 49 14.17 -16.27 50.85
CA LEU A 49 12.79 -16.35 50.35
C LEU A 49 11.90 -15.21 50.87
N ALA A 50 12.21 -14.66 52.05
CA ALA A 50 11.51 -13.50 52.63
C ALA A 50 12.05 -12.14 52.14
N SER A 51 12.94 -12.12 51.15
CA SER A 51 13.53 -10.88 50.65
C SER A 51 12.47 -9.89 50.16
N SER A 52 12.66 -8.59 50.43
CA SER A 52 11.81 -7.53 49.91
C SER A 52 11.94 -7.37 48.39
N ARG A 53 13.06 -7.80 47.80
CA ARG A 53 13.33 -7.71 46.36
C ARG A 53 12.68 -8.86 45.60
N ALA A 54 11.81 -8.55 44.64
CA ALA A 54 11.13 -9.55 43.80
C ALA A 54 12.12 -10.45 43.03
N ALA A 55 13.17 -9.87 42.43
CA ALA A 55 14.21 -10.61 41.72
C ALA A 55 14.93 -11.63 42.64
N ALA A 56 15.20 -11.25 43.89
CA ALA A 56 15.79 -12.17 44.88
C ALA A 56 14.85 -13.33 45.19
N ARG A 57 13.55 -13.07 45.42
CA ARG A 57 12.59 -14.15 45.68
C ARG A 57 12.54 -15.16 44.54
N ILE A 58 12.56 -14.72 43.28
CA ILE A 58 12.60 -15.61 42.11
C ILE A 58 13.87 -16.46 42.11
N GLY A 59 15.05 -15.83 42.21
CA GLY A 59 16.32 -16.57 42.14
C GLY A 59 16.53 -17.53 43.30
N TYR A 60 16.21 -17.10 44.53
CA TYR A 60 16.33 -17.95 45.72
C TYR A 60 15.34 -19.12 45.71
N THR A 61 14.09 -18.90 45.26
CA THR A 61 13.10 -19.99 45.14
C THR A 61 13.54 -21.02 44.11
N ASN A 62 14.06 -20.59 42.96
CA ASN A 62 14.56 -21.48 41.92
C ASN A 62 15.79 -22.27 42.38
N ALA A 63 16.78 -21.59 42.99
CA ALA A 63 17.96 -22.22 43.57
C ALA A 63 17.55 -23.26 44.62
N PHE A 64 16.67 -22.88 45.55
CA PHE A 64 16.19 -23.76 46.60
C PHE A 64 15.44 -24.98 46.06
N THR A 65 14.57 -24.80 45.06
CA THR A 65 13.87 -25.92 44.38
C THR A 65 14.86 -26.92 43.78
N ILE A 66 15.90 -26.43 43.10
CA ILE A 66 16.92 -27.28 42.46
C ILE A 66 17.78 -28.00 43.51
N ILE A 67 18.17 -27.31 44.59
CA ILE A 67 18.87 -27.93 45.72
C ILE A 67 18.02 -29.04 46.34
N LEU A 68 16.75 -28.78 46.61
CA LEU A 68 15.82 -29.77 47.17
C LEU A 68 15.65 -30.98 46.25
N SER A 69 15.59 -30.77 44.93
CA SER A 69 15.50 -31.86 43.96
C SER A 69 16.77 -32.71 43.93
N SER A 70 17.93 -32.08 44.11
CA SER A 70 19.24 -32.75 44.02
C SER A 70 19.68 -33.43 45.32
N PHE A 71 19.38 -32.82 46.47
CA PHE A 71 19.90 -33.21 47.79
C PHE A 71 18.79 -33.51 48.80
N GLY A 72 17.52 -33.61 48.38
CA GLY A 72 16.40 -33.69 49.31
C GLY A 72 16.39 -34.91 50.24
N LYS A 73 17.07 -36.00 49.86
CA LYS A 73 17.23 -37.18 50.73
C LYS A 73 18.00 -36.89 52.02
N ASP A 74 18.88 -35.89 51.99
CA ASP A 74 19.70 -35.49 53.14
C ASP A 74 18.94 -34.55 54.09
N TRP A 75 17.73 -34.11 53.70
CA TRP A 75 16.95 -33.09 54.40
C TRP A 75 15.54 -33.57 54.75
N PRO A 76 15.35 -34.25 55.90
CA PRO A 76 14.05 -34.74 56.32
C PRO A 76 13.01 -33.63 56.47
N VAL A 77 11.76 -33.91 56.11
CA VAL A 77 10.63 -32.95 56.15
C VAL A 77 10.53 -32.21 57.49
N LYS A 78 10.70 -32.91 58.62
CA LYS A 78 10.64 -32.29 59.96
C LYS A 78 11.74 -31.26 60.18
N ALA A 79 12.94 -31.50 59.66
CA ALA A 79 14.08 -30.58 59.78
C ALA A 79 13.85 -29.35 58.90
N LEU A 80 13.33 -29.55 57.69
CA LEU A 80 12.99 -28.47 56.77
C LEU A 80 11.89 -27.55 57.32
N PHE A 81 10.80 -28.10 57.85
CA PHE A 81 9.74 -27.30 58.48
C PHE A 81 10.23 -26.57 59.72
N LYS A 82 11.05 -27.21 60.56
CA LYS A 82 11.68 -26.54 61.70
C LYS A 82 12.55 -25.35 61.24
N LEU A 83 13.35 -25.54 60.20
CA LEU A 83 14.18 -24.49 59.63
C LEU A 83 13.34 -23.33 59.07
N ALA A 84 12.24 -23.63 58.37
CA ALA A 84 11.32 -22.62 57.89
C ALA A 84 10.68 -21.84 59.05
N ASP A 85 10.22 -22.52 60.09
CA ASP A 85 9.61 -21.88 61.27
C ASP A 85 10.61 -20.96 62.02
N GLU A 86 11.89 -21.33 62.04
CA GLU A 86 12.97 -20.53 62.64
C GLU A 86 13.38 -19.32 61.78
N LYS A 87 13.56 -19.51 60.46
CA LYS A 87 14.08 -18.46 59.55
C LYS A 87 12.98 -17.57 58.95
N LEU A 88 11.75 -18.06 58.90
CA LEU A 88 10.58 -17.38 58.33
C LEU A 88 9.43 -17.34 59.35
N PRO A 89 9.62 -16.70 60.52
CA PRO A 89 8.68 -16.79 61.64
C PRO A 89 7.36 -16.05 61.36
N LEU A 90 6.24 -16.72 61.65
CA LEU A 90 4.87 -16.22 61.41
C LEU A 90 4.25 -15.47 62.61
N ASN A 91 5.01 -15.23 63.68
CA ASN A 91 4.49 -14.79 64.99
C ASN A 91 4.48 -13.26 65.16
N LYS A 92 5.00 -12.49 64.19
CA LYS A 92 5.00 -11.03 64.20
C LYS A 92 3.97 -10.52 63.18
N ALA A 93 2.97 -9.78 63.65
CA ALA A 93 1.82 -9.31 62.86
C ALA A 93 2.18 -8.47 61.61
N GLU A 94 3.43 -8.00 61.48
CA GLU A 94 3.88 -7.12 60.40
C GLU A 94 4.83 -7.79 59.37
N ASN A 95 5.20 -9.07 59.52
CA ASN A 95 6.22 -9.68 58.65
C ASN A 95 5.65 -10.31 57.36
N ARG A 96 5.09 -9.46 56.48
CA ARG A 96 4.57 -9.87 55.15
C ARG A 96 5.61 -10.63 54.31
N GLY A 97 6.89 -10.31 54.48
CA GLY A 97 8.00 -11.00 53.81
C GLY A 97 8.13 -12.47 54.23
N SER A 98 7.99 -12.78 55.52
CA SER A 98 8.05 -14.16 56.02
C SER A 98 6.82 -15.00 55.62
N ILE A 99 5.63 -14.38 55.54
CA ILE A 99 4.43 -15.06 55.04
C ILE A 99 4.63 -15.50 53.59
N LEU A 100 5.09 -14.57 52.73
CA LEU A 100 5.40 -14.88 51.33
C LEU A 100 6.57 -15.87 51.21
N GLY A 101 7.60 -15.74 52.07
CA GLY A 101 8.72 -16.66 52.11
C GLY A 101 8.31 -18.09 52.46
N GLN A 102 7.37 -18.28 53.38
CA GLN A 102 6.81 -19.60 53.73
C GLN A 102 6.03 -20.20 52.55
N HIS A 103 5.23 -19.40 51.85
CA HIS A 103 4.56 -19.84 50.63
C HIS A 103 5.56 -20.28 49.54
N LEU A 104 6.60 -19.48 49.28
CA LEU A 104 7.67 -19.83 48.34
C LEU A 104 8.48 -21.05 48.77
N PHE A 105 8.66 -21.24 50.08
CA PHE A 105 9.31 -22.43 50.64
C PHE A 105 8.49 -23.69 50.34
N HIS A 106 7.18 -23.66 50.60
CA HIS A 106 6.28 -24.76 50.27
C HIS A 106 6.20 -25.01 48.76
N LEU A 107 6.13 -23.96 47.94
CA LEU A 107 6.18 -24.04 46.49
C LEU A 107 7.43 -24.76 46.00
N ALA A 108 8.61 -24.42 46.54
CA ALA A 108 9.86 -25.07 46.21
C ALA A 108 9.89 -26.55 46.63
N MET A 109 9.34 -26.89 47.81
CA MET A 109 9.20 -28.28 48.25
C MET A 109 8.32 -29.08 47.29
N VAL A 110 7.19 -28.54 46.88
CA VAL A 110 6.25 -29.20 45.95
C VAL A 110 6.89 -29.36 44.56
N ASN A 111 7.54 -28.32 44.04
CA ASN A 111 8.15 -28.34 42.70
C ASN A 111 9.44 -29.16 42.63
N SER A 112 10.11 -29.42 43.76
CA SER A 112 11.30 -30.27 43.80
C SER A 112 11.03 -31.75 43.47
N ASN A 113 9.76 -32.19 43.57
CA ASN A 113 9.34 -33.59 43.47
C ASN A 113 10.01 -34.54 44.48
N ALA A 114 10.63 -34.03 45.55
CA ALA A 114 11.35 -34.84 46.53
C ALA A 114 10.52 -35.18 47.79
N TYR A 115 9.35 -34.54 48.00
CA TYR A 115 8.62 -34.57 49.28
C TYR A 115 7.13 -34.93 49.17
N ASP A 116 6.80 -35.98 48.41
CA ASP A 116 5.41 -36.47 48.25
C ASP A 116 4.73 -36.84 49.58
N GLU A 117 5.51 -37.25 50.58
CA GLU A 117 5.02 -37.54 51.94
C GLU A 117 4.51 -36.31 52.68
N ALA A 118 5.03 -35.12 52.36
CA ALA A 118 4.72 -33.86 53.03
C ALA A 118 3.49 -33.12 52.47
N LEU A 119 2.99 -33.50 51.28
CA LEU A 119 1.97 -32.72 50.53
C LEU A 119 0.70 -32.38 51.35
N CYS A 120 0.18 -33.32 52.15
CA CYS A 120 -0.99 -33.05 53.00
C CYS A 120 -0.68 -32.10 54.17
N GLU A 121 0.55 -32.12 54.69
CA GLU A 121 0.98 -31.21 55.75
C GLU A 121 1.25 -29.82 55.20
N ILE A 122 1.87 -29.75 54.01
CA ILE A 122 2.03 -28.50 53.24
C ILE A 122 0.67 -27.86 53.02
N ALA A 123 -0.34 -28.62 52.58
CA ALA A 123 -1.70 -28.11 52.39
C ALA A 123 -2.30 -27.48 53.66
N LYS A 124 -2.18 -28.14 54.81
CA LYS A 124 -2.64 -27.58 56.09
C LYS A 124 -1.92 -26.29 56.47
N ARG A 125 -0.59 -26.23 56.23
CA ARG A 125 0.22 -25.04 56.48
C ARG A 125 -0.20 -23.89 55.57
N GLU A 126 -0.40 -24.15 54.28
CA GLU A 126 -0.87 -23.17 53.28
C GLU A 126 -2.27 -22.63 53.62
N MET A 127 -3.22 -23.49 54.01
CA MET A 127 -4.55 -23.03 54.45
C MET A 127 -4.47 -22.09 55.67
N ASN A 128 -3.52 -22.32 56.59
CA ASN A 128 -3.29 -21.41 57.71
C ASN A 128 -2.65 -20.08 57.26
N LEU A 129 -1.85 -20.07 56.18
CA LEU A 129 -1.33 -18.84 55.60
C LEU A 129 -2.43 -18.02 54.94
N ALA A 130 -3.34 -18.65 54.20
CA ALA A 130 -4.49 -17.99 53.58
C ALA A 130 -5.35 -17.25 54.61
N LYS A 131 -5.62 -17.87 55.77
CA LYS A 131 -6.35 -17.25 56.90
C LYS A 131 -5.64 -16.02 57.49
N LYS A 132 -4.31 -15.94 57.39
CA LYS A 132 -3.51 -14.82 57.89
C LYS A 132 -3.39 -13.68 56.87
N GLN A 133 -3.49 -13.98 55.57
CA GLN A 133 -3.37 -12.99 54.50
C GLN A 133 -4.27 -13.35 53.31
N ASN A 134 -5.49 -12.81 53.32
CA ASN A 134 -6.51 -13.09 52.31
C ASN A 134 -6.06 -12.80 50.86
N GLY A 135 -5.15 -11.83 50.66
CA GLY A 135 -4.61 -11.49 49.35
C GLY A 135 -3.77 -12.59 48.68
N MET A 136 -3.50 -13.71 49.36
CA MET A 136 -2.78 -14.86 48.80
C MET A 136 -3.71 -16.04 48.46
N ALA A 137 -5.03 -15.90 48.59
CA ALA A 137 -5.97 -17.01 48.44
C ALA A 137 -5.75 -17.79 47.13
N TYR A 138 -5.62 -17.10 46.00
CA TYR A 138 -5.37 -17.73 44.70
C TYR A 138 -4.02 -18.47 44.62
N SER A 139 -2.93 -17.86 45.07
CA SER A 139 -1.61 -18.52 45.03
C SER A 139 -1.53 -19.73 45.95
N VAL A 140 -2.16 -19.64 47.14
CA VAL A 140 -2.29 -20.78 48.07
C VAL A 140 -3.07 -21.88 47.38
N THR A 141 -4.22 -21.56 46.80
CA THR A 141 -5.12 -22.56 46.22
C THR A 141 -4.56 -23.19 44.95
N ASP A 142 -3.79 -22.45 44.14
CA ASP A 142 -2.99 -23.02 43.05
C ASP A 142 -1.97 -24.04 43.58
N LEU A 143 -1.22 -23.70 44.63
CA LEU A 143 -0.29 -24.65 45.24
C LEU A 143 -1.00 -25.87 45.84
N LEU A 144 -2.20 -25.69 46.41
CA LEU A 144 -3.05 -26.81 46.85
C LEU A 144 -3.44 -27.70 45.68
N ALA A 145 -3.82 -27.14 44.53
CA ALA A 145 -4.17 -27.90 43.33
C ALA A 145 -2.96 -28.68 42.81
N GLN A 146 -1.76 -28.07 42.80
CA GLN A 146 -0.51 -28.75 42.46
C GLN A 146 -0.20 -29.91 43.43
N CYS A 147 -0.42 -29.73 44.74
CA CYS A 147 -0.28 -30.79 45.73
C CYS A 147 -1.26 -31.93 45.47
N ALA A 148 -2.54 -31.63 45.28
CA ALA A 148 -3.58 -32.60 44.97
C ALA A 148 -3.19 -33.40 43.73
N ASN A 149 -2.83 -32.73 42.63
CA ASN A 149 -2.45 -33.34 41.36
C ASN A 149 -1.15 -34.14 41.40
N LYS A 150 -0.36 -34.11 42.47
CA LYS A 150 0.76 -35.06 42.69
C LYS A 150 0.32 -36.32 43.42
N LEU A 151 -0.78 -36.29 44.17
CA LEU A 151 -1.29 -37.44 44.90
C LEU A 151 -2.00 -38.45 43.99
N ARG A 152 -2.05 -39.71 44.42
CA ARG A 152 -2.91 -40.74 43.83
C ARG A 152 -4.33 -40.61 44.38
N GLU A 153 -5.33 -41.00 43.60
CA GLU A 153 -6.76 -40.91 43.95
C GLU A 153 -7.09 -41.33 45.38
N LYS A 154 -6.71 -42.57 45.74
CA LYS A 154 -6.98 -43.11 47.08
C LYS A 154 -6.39 -42.26 48.21
N ARG A 155 -5.22 -41.66 47.99
CA ARG A 155 -4.53 -40.82 48.99
C ARG A 155 -5.14 -39.42 49.04
N PHE A 156 -5.54 -38.88 47.89
CA PHE A 156 -6.31 -37.64 47.81
C PHE A 156 -7.63 -37.77 48.57
N ALA A 157 -8.47 -38.75 48.21
CA ALA A 157 -9.77 -38.99 48.83
C ALA A 157 -9.69 -39.17 50.35
N LYS A 158 -8.71 -39.93 50.84
CA LYS A 158 -8.58 -40.24 52.27
C LYS A 158 -7.96 -39.11 53.09
N ASN A 159 -6.93 -38.44 52.57
CA ASN A 159 -6.05 -37.59 53.39
C ASN A 159 -6.06 -36.11 52.99
N PHE A 160 -6.38 -35.77 51.74
CA PHE A 160 -6.31 -34.41 51.21
C PHE A 160 -7.70 -33.79 51.06
N TRP A 161 -8.63 -34.51 50.44
CA TRP A 161 -10.01 -34.05 50.21
C TRP A 161 -10.72 -33.57 51.48
N PRO A 162 -10.63 -34.26 52.64
CA PRO A 162 -11.26 -33.78 53.88
C PRO A 162 -10.75 -32.42 54.37
N LEU A 163 -9.58 -31.96 53.89
CA LEU A 163 -9.03 -30.65 54.25
C LEU A 163 -9.72 -29.50 53.51
N VAL A 164 -10.16 -29.73 52.28
CA VAL A 164 -10.67 -28.68 51.37
C VAL A 164 -12.16 -28.84 51.04
N LYS A 165 -12.75 -29.99 51.38
CA LYS A 165 -14.13 -30.36 51.00
C LYS A 165 -15.16 -29.27 51.33
N GLU A 166 -15.16 -28.76 52.56
CA GLU A 166 -16.15 -27.77 53.02
C GLU A 166 -16.16 -26.51 52.15
N ASP A 167 -15.00 -26.09 51.64
CA ASP A 167 -14.87 -24.90 50.81
C ASP A 167 -15.18 -25.16 49.33
N VAL A 168 -14.84 -26.36 48.84
CA VAL A 168 -15.02 -26.73 47.42
C VAL A 168 -16.46 -27.16 47.10
N THR A 169 -17.18 -27.76 48.06
CA THR A 169 -18.55 -28.26 47.82
C THR A 169 -19.64 -27.20 48.05
N LYS A 170 -19.28 -25.93 48.22
CA LYS A 170 -20.25 -24.84 48.35
C LYS A 170 -21.04 -24.68 47.03
N PRO A 171 -22.33 -24.30 47.08
CA PRO A 171 -23.10 -23.97 45.88
C PRO A 171 -22.42 -22.85 45.08
N LEU A 172 -22.58 -22.85 43.76
CA LEU A 172 -21.92 -21.88 42.86
C LEU A 172 -22.22 -20.41 43.22
N ASP A 173 -23.38 -20.09 43.78
CA ASP A 173 -23.70 -18.73 44.23
C ASP A 173 -22.87 -18.26 45.43
N SER A 174 -22.34 -19.21 46.20
CA SER A 174 -21.66 -18.97 47.49
C SER A 174 -20.21 -19.46 47.52
N ILE A 175 -19.73 -20.14 46.47
CA ILE A 175 -18.34 -20.59 46.37
C ILE A 175 -17.42 -19.39 46.12
N ASP A 176 -16.28 -19.36 46.80
CA ASP A 176 -15.26 -18.35 46.53
C ASP A 176 -14.49 -18.70 45.25
N PRO A 177 -14.08 -17.70 44.44
CA PRO A 177 -13.48 -17.94 43.13
C PRO A 177 -12.24 -18.84 43.14
N GLU A 178 -11.40 -18.75 44.15
CA GLU A 178 -10.23 -19.61 44.31
C GLU A 178 -10.59 -21.09 44.49
N TRP A 179 -11.71 -21.42 45.14
CA TRP A 179 -12.14 -22.80 45.33
C TRP A 179 -12.82 -23.37 44.09
N PHE A 180 -13.49 -22.52 43.31
CA PHE A 180 -13.90 -22.88 41.96
C PHE A 180 -12.67 -23.16 41.08
N TYR A 181 -11.66 -22.29 41.12
CA TYR A 181 -10.37 -22.51 40.46
C TYR A 181 -9.71 -23.84 40.86
N PHE A 182 -9.64 -24.15 42.15
CA PHE A 182 -9.12 -25.43 42.66
C PHE A 182 -9.81 -26.62 42.02
N ALA A 183 -11.15 -26.63 42.06
CA ALA A 183 -11.96 -27.74 41.56
C ALA A 183 -11.67 -28.02 40.07
N LEU A 184 -11.63 -26.98 39.25
CA LEU A 184 -11.32 -27.09 37.82
C LEU A 184 -9.91 -27.65 37.58
N HIS A 185 -8.94 -27.35 38.45
CA HIS A 185 -7.57 -27.82 38.29
C HIS A 185 -7.35 -29.28 38.73
N VAL A 186 -8.20 -29.82 39.61
CA VAL A 186 -8.01 -31.17 40.16
C VAL A 186 -8.99 -32.21 39.62
N MET A 187 -10.10 -31.79 39.02
CA MET A 187 -11.18 -32.68 38.61
C MET A 187 -10.78 -33.76 37.59
N GLU A 188 -9.87 -33.47 36.66
CA GLU A 188 -9.43 -34.44 35.65
C GLU A 188 -8.72 -35.65 36.29
N LYS A 189 -7.92 -35.39 37.32
CA LYS A 189 -7.18 -36.45 38.04
C LYS A 189 -8.02 -37.10 39.13
N HIS A 190 -8.89 -36.31 39.77
CA HIS A 190 -9.62 -36.68 40.99
C HIS A 190 -11.13 -36.82 40.83
N ASN A 191 -11.55 -37.20 39.63
CA ASN A 191 -12.94 -37.33 39.21
C ASN A 191 -13.77 -38.21 40.16
N ASP A 192 -13.30 -39.41 40.52
CA ASP A 192 -14.08 -40.36 41.32
C ASP A 192 -14.49 -39.79 42.69
N THR A 193 -13.61 -38.99 43.29
CA THR A 193 -13.88 -38.30 44.55
C THR A 193 -14.83 -37.11 44.35
N LEU A 194 -14.66 -36.32 43.29
CA LEU A 194 -15.36 -35.06 43.11
C LEU A 194 -16.77 -35.22 42.51
N LYS A 195 -17.00 -36.17 41.59
CA LYS A 195 -18.25 -36.29 40.81
C LYS A 195 -19.53 -36.49 41.65
N ALA A 196 -19.40 -37.00 42.87
CA ALA A 196 -20.52 -37.23 43.78
C ALA A 196 -20.79 -36.06 44.75
N GLU A 197 -19.85 -35.12 44.86
CA GLU A 197 -19.86 -34.09 45.91
C GLU A 197 -19.82 -32.65 45.36
N VAL A 198 -19.39 -32.45 44.11
CA VAL A 198 -19.28 -31.14 43.45
C VAL A 198 -20.43 -30.94 42.47
N SER A 199 -21.19 -29.87 42.63
CA SER A 199 -22.48 -29.67 41.94
C SER A 199 -22.35 -29.34 40.44
N PHE A 200 -21.21 -28.84 39.99
CA PHE A 200 -20.95 -28.45 38.60
C PHE A 200 -20.15 -29.52 37.82
N LEU A 201 -20.22 -30.76 38.30
CA LEU A 201 -19.70 -31.94 37.62
C LEU A 201 -20.82 -32.87 37.22
N SER A 202 -20.70 -33.49 36.06
CA SER A 202 -21.62 -34.53 35.61
C SER A 202 -21.43 -35.83 36.40
N ALA A 203 -22.32 -36.80 36.20
CA ALA A 203 -22.13 -38.16 36.73
C ALA A 203 -20.89 -38.88 36.17
N SER A 204 -20.41 -38.46 34.99
CA SER A 204 -19.12 -38.87 34.40
C SER A 204 -17.93 -38.08 34.97
N GLY A 205 -18.18 -37.04 35.78
CA GLY A 205 -17.19 -36.12 36.35
C GLY A 205 -16.57 -35.15 35.36
N GLU A 206 -17.25 -34.90 34.26
CA GLU A 206 -16.93 -33.86 33.29
C GLU A 206 -17.56 -32.53 33.74
N LEU A 207 -17.09 -31.42 33.19
CA LEU A 207 -17.63 -30.09 33.49
C LEU A 207 -19.10 -30.01 33.02
N TYR A 208 -20.00 -29.67 33.95
CA TYR A 208 -21.41 -29.47 33.64
C TYR A 208 -21.95 -28.27 34.42
N ILE A 209 -22.29 -27.20 33.70
CA ILE A 209 -22.93 -26.01 34.27
C ILE A 209 -24.38 -26.02 33.82
N SER A 210 -25.32 -26.06 34.77
CA SER A 210 -26.74 -26.05 34.43
C SER A 210 -27.20 -24.65 34.00
N ASP A 211 -28.31 -24.58 33.26
CA ASP A 211 -28.83 -23.28 32.79
C ASP A 211 -29.14 -22.28 33.90
N LYS A 212 -29.42 -22.76 35.11
CA LYS A 212 -29.70 -21.93 36.29
C LYS A 212 -28.44 -21.35 36.92
N ASP A 213 -27.29 -21.94 36.63
CA ASP A 213 -26.02 -21.63 37.29
C ASP A 213 -25.14 -20.66 36.48
N TYR A 214 -25.53 -20.30 35.25
CA TYR A 214 -24.71 -19.40 34.42
C TYR A 214 -24.42 -18.06 35.10
N ASP A 215 -25.43 -17.43 35.72
CA ASP A 215 -25.25 -16.15 36.41
C ASP A 215 -24.37 -16.30 37.65
N ALA A 216 -24.44 -17.44 38.34
CA ALA A 216 -23.56 -17.77 39.46
C ALA A 216 -22.09 -17.81 39.01
N VAL A 217 -21.81 -18.51 37.90
CA VAL A 217 -20.45 -18.60 37.34
C VAL A 217 -19.98 -17.23 36.83
N ILE A 218 -20.83 -16.45 36.15
CA ILE A 218 -20.47 -15.07 35.74
C ILE A 218 -20.08 -14.23 36.96
N ASN A 219 -20.80 -14.36 38.08
CA ASN A 219 -20.49 -13.64 39.31
C ASN A 219 -19.16 -14.11 39.94
N ILE A 220 -18.82 -15.39 39.85
CA ILE A 220 -17.49 -15.90 40.23
C ILE A 220 -16.40 -15.23 39.39
N LEU A 221 -16.58 -15.18 38.06
CA LEU A 221 -15.63 -14.54 37.16
C LEU A 221 -15.47 -13.04 37.46
N LYS A 222 -16.55 -12.33 37.80
CA LYS A 222 -16.51 -10.91 38.20
C LYS A 222 -15.79 -10.66 39.53
N LYS A 223 -15.84 -11.61 40.46
CA LYS A 223 -15.15 -11.52 41.76
C LYS A 223 -13.65 -11.84 41.65
N THR A 224 -13.24 -12.46 40.55
CA THR A 224 -11.82 -12.75 40.27
C THR A 224 -11.11 -11.46 39.87
N SER A 225 -9.84 -11.31 40.27
CA SER A 225 -9.07 -10.11 39.96
C SER A 225 -7.63 -10.43 39.55
N GLY A 226 -7.09 -9.60 38.66
CA GLY A 226 -5.69 -9.68 38.22
C GLY A 226 -5.39 -10.92 37.39
N PHE A 227 -4.20 -11.50 37.58
CA PHE A 227 -3.70 -12.63 36.78
C PHE A 227 -4.59 -13.88 36.86
N ALA A 228 -5.25 -14.10 38.00
CA ALA A 228 -6.10 -15.28 38.21
C ALA A 228 -7.33 -15.33 37.29
N GLU A 229 -7.74 -14.18 36.76
CA GLU A 229 -8.91 -14.03 35.88
C GLU A 229 -8.72 -14.81 34.57
N ASN A 230 -7.60 -14.58 33.88
CA ASN A 230 -7.30 -15.24 32.61
C ASN A 230 -7.07 -16.74 32.79
N GLU A 231 -6.32 -17.14 33.82
CA GLU A 231 -6.03 -18.55 34.11
C GLU A 231 -7.29 -19.34 34.44
N LEU A 232 -8.17 -18.77 35.27
CA LEU A 232 -9.44 -19.41 35.63
C LEU A 232 -10.32 -19.65 34.40
N ILE A 233 -10.51 -18.62 33.58
CA ILE A 233 -11.42 -18.69 32.43
C ILE A 233 -10.85 -19.60 31.34
N LEU A 234 -9.54 -19.52 31.11
CA LEU A 234 -8.87 -20.41 30.18
C LEU A 234 -9.01 -21.87 30.61
N LYS A 235 -8.78 -22.20 31.90
CA LYS A 235 -8.97 -23.58 32.39
C LYS A 235 -10.43 -24.02 32.25
N LEU A 236 -11.38 -23.13 32.56
CA LEU A 236 -12.81 -23.39 32.38
C LEU A 236 -13.14 -23.73 30.92
N LEU A 237 -12.63 -22.96 29.97
CA LEU A 237 -12.85 -23.18 28.53
C LEU A 237 -12.15 -24.43 28.01
N LEU A 238 -10.94 -24.75 28.48
CA LEU A 238 -10.24 -25.99 28.13
C LEU A 238 -11.03 -27.23 28.57
N LEU A 239 -11.62 -27.19 29.77
CA LEU A 239 -12.47 -28.26 30.26
C LEU A 239 -13.80 -28.33 29.49
N ALA A 240 -14.39 -27.18 29.15
CA ALA A 240 -15.61 -27.13 28.35
C ALA A 240 -15.39 -27.67 26.93
N HIS A 241 -14.23 -27.39 26.32
CA HIS A 241 -13.79 -27.97 25.06
C HIS A 241 -13.65 -29.49 25.17
N ALA A 242 -12.93 -29.98 26.18
CA ALA A 242 -12.77 -31.42 26.42
C ALA A 242 -14.11 -32.15 26.66
N SER A 243 -15.09 -31.47 27.26
CA SER A 243 -16.42 -32.02 27.53
C SER A 243 -17.47 -31.71 26.45
N LYS A 244 -17.07 -31.18 25.28
CA LYS A 244 -17.98 -30.78 24.18
C LYS A 244 -19.12 -29.82 24.57
N ASN A 245 -18.87 -28.97 25.57
CA ASN A 245 -19.79 -27.94 26.04
C ASN A 245 -19.25 -26.52 25.79
N PHE A 246 -18.19 -26.37 24.98
CA PHE A 246 -17.51 -25.09 24.76
C PHE A 246 -18.48 -24.00 24.31
N GLU A 247 -19.27 -24.23 23.26
CA GLU A 247 -20.17 -23.23 22.69
C GLU A 247 -21.15 -22.67 23.73
N THR A 248 -21.71 -23.55 24.55
CA THR A 248 -22.65 -23.21 25.61
C THR A 248 -21.96 -22.41 26.71
N VAL A 249 -20.82 -22.89 27.23
CA VAL A 249 -20.08 -22.18 28.29
C VAL A 249 -19.56 -20.83 27.79
N TYR A 250 -19.04 -20.77 26.57
CA TYR A 250 -18.56 -19.54 25.98
C TYR A 250 -19.71 -18.54 25.82
N SER A 251 -20.75 -18.87 25.06
CA SER A 251 -21.86 -17.93 24.77
C SER A 251 -22.67 -17.53 26.01
N LYS A 252 -22.94 -18.47 26.93
CA LYS A 252 -23.81 -18.21 28.09
C LYS A 252 -23.08 -17.60 29.28
N VAL A 253 -21.77 -17.81 29.41
CA VAL A 253 -20.97 -17.37 30.56
C VAL A 253 -19.86 -16.42 30.14
N VAL A 254 -18.90 -16.90 29.35
CA VAL A 254 -17.65 -16.16 29.09
C VAL A 254 -17.88 -14.93 28.23
N GLU A 255 -18.65 -15.03 27.15
CA GLU A 255 -19.01 -13.91 26.27
C GLU A 255 -19.75 -12.81 27.03
N LYS A 256 -20.79 -13.17 27.79
CA LYS A 256 -21.53 -12.22 28.62
C LYS A 256 -20.63 -11.49 29.60
N TRP A 257 -19.63 -12.19 30.13
CA TRP A 257 -18.64 -11.59 31.01
C TRP A 257 -17.64 -10.71 30.24
N LEU A 258 -17.09 -11.17 29.11
CA LEU A 258 -16.10 -10.47 28.27
C LEU A 258 -16.58 -9.10 27.82
N TYR A 259 -17.86 -9.01 27.44
CA TYR A 259 -18.48 -7.78 26.92
C TYR A 259 -19.28 -7.00 27.99
N HIS A 260 -19.16 -7.37 29.28
CA HIS A 260 -19.83 -6.65 30.37
C HIS A 260 -19.09 -5.36 30.79
N GLY A 261 -19.80 -4.24 30.85
CA GLY A 261 -19.29 -2.97 31.39
C GLY A 261 -19.10 -1.90 30.32
N ASP A 262 -18.33 -0.87 30.64
CA ASP A 262 -17.98 0.18 29.69
C ASP A 262 -17.02 -0.32 28.60
N LEU A 263 -16.99 0.40 27.46
CA LEU A 263 -16.19 0.01 26.30
C LEU A 263 -14.69 -0.12 26.61
N HIS A 264 -14.13 0.76 27.46
CA HIS A 264 -12.71 0.72 27.81
C HIS A 264 -12.36 -0.56 28.58
N ARG A 265 -13.18 -0.96 29.57
CA ARG A 265 -13.02 -2.23 30.28
C ARG A 265 -13.11 -3.41 29.32
N VAL A 266 -14.11 -3.41 28.44
CA VAL A 266 -14.30 -4.46 27.44
C VAL A 266 -13.08 -4.57 26.52
N ILE A 267 -12.56 -3.47 25.99
CA ILE A 267 -11.37 -3.45 25.13
C ILE A 267 -10.15 -4.03 25.87
N SER A 268 -9.89 -3.55 27.09
CA SER A 268 -8.73 -3.96 27.89
C SER A 268 -8.73 -5.45 28.27
N ARG A 269 -9.90 -6.09 28.26
CA ARG A 269 -10.09 -7.48 28.64
C ARG A 269 -10.28 -8.41 27.44
N ALA A 270 -11.21 -8.09 26.55
CA ALA A 270 -11.66 -8.99 25.50
C ALA A 270 -10.58 -9.26 24.45
N LEU A 271 -9.90 -8.22 23.92
CA LEU A 271 -8.90 -8.44 22.88
C LEU A 271 -7.68 -9.23 23.39
N PRO A 272 -7.05 -8.90 24.54
CA PRO A 272 -5.92 -9.69 25.03
C PRO A 272 -6.31 -11.12 25.38
N PHE A 273 -7.50 -11.32 25.97
CA PHE A 273 -7.99 -12.64 26.33
C PHE A 273 -8.26 -13.50 25.08
N ILE A 274 -9.04 -13.00 24.12
CA ILE A 274 -9.37 -13.74 22.88
C ILE A 274 -8.08 -14.09 22.13
N ASN A 275 -7.13 -13.15 22.01
CA ASN A 275 -5.84 -13.43 21.37
C ASN A 275 -5.06 -14.54 22.10
N THR A 276 -5.03 -14.52 23.44
CA THR A 276 -4.34 -15.55 24.24
C THR A 276 -5.03 -16.91 24.12
N MET A 277 -6.35 -16.92 24.17
CA MET A 277 -7.18 -18.13 24.05
C MET A 277 -6.99 -18.79 22.68
N LEU A 278 -7.05 -18.02 21.59
CA LEU A 278 -6.83 -18.51 20.22
C LEU A 278 -5.43 -19.10 19.98
N GLN A 279 -4.44 -18.77 20.82
CA GLN A 279 -3.09 -19.32 20.73
C GLN A 279 -2.92 -20.64 21.50
N GLN A 280 -3.84 -20.95 22.42
CA GLN A 280 -3.68 -22.06 23.36
C GLN A 280 -4.67 -23.21 23.12
N ILE A 281 -5.80 -22.94 22.45
CA ILE A 281 -6.83 -23.94 22.16
C ILE A 281 -6.86 -24.18 20.64
N ASP A 282 -6.81 -25.45 20.23
CA ASP A 282 -7.06 -25.84 18.84
C ASP A 282 -8.57 -26.01 18.63
N PHE A 283 -9.21 -24.94 18.16
CA PHE A 283 -10.67 -24.87 18.07
C PHE A 283 -11.25 -25.73 16.94
N GLU A 284 -12.38 -26.37 17.24
CA GLU A 284 -13.30 -26.91 16.24
C GLU A 284 -14.05 -25.79 15.50
N MET A 285 -14.67 -26.11 14.36
CA MET A 285 -15.24 -25.08 13.47
C MET A 285 -16.45 -24.39 14.12
N ASP A 286 -17.32 -25.14 14.79
CA ASP A 286 -18.46 -24.59 15.53
C ASP A 286 -18.02 -23.70 16.71
N GLU A 287 -16.88 -24.02 17.33
CA GLU A 287 -16.30 -23.21 18.41
C GLU A 287 -15.75 -21.89 17.86
N LEU A 288 -15.06 -21.89 16.71
CA LEU A 288 -14.63 -20.66 16.05
C LEU A 288 -15.82 -19.78 15.65
N VAL A 289 -16.91 -20.36 15.12
CA VAL A 289 -18.15 -19.61 14.85
C VAL A 289 -18.65 -18.92 16.11
N THR A 290 -18.55 -19.59 17.26
CA THR A 290 -18.98 -19.06 18.56
C THR A 290 -18.04 -17.98 19.10
N VAL A 291 -16.73 -18.07 18.85
CA VAL A 291 -15.75 -17.04 19.25
C VAL A 291 -15.89 -15.78 18.40
N PHE A 292 -16.03 -15.93 17.08
CA PHE A 292 -16.22 -14.84 16.11
C PHE A 292 -17.69 -14.43 15.99
N SER A 293 -18.31 -14.20 17.15
CA SER A 293 -19.73 -13.88 17.31
C SER A 293 -20.09 -12.47 16.85
N PRO A 294 -21.40 -12.16 16.73
CA PRO A 294 -21.87 -10.81 16.50
C PRO A 294 -21.32 -9.78 17.52
N GLU A 295 -21.12 -10.17 18.77
CA GLU A 295 -20.57 -9.36 19.86
C GLU A 295 -19.11 -9.01 19.61
N PHE A 296 -18.30 -9.96 19.11
CA PHE A 296 -16.93 -9.70 18.66
C PHE A 296 -16.91 -8.67 17.52
N VAL A 297 -17.77 -8.86 16.51
CA VAL A 297 -17.86 -7.94 15.37
C VAL A 297 -18.31 -6.54 15.82
N ARG A 298 -19.27 -6.45 16.75
CA ARG A 298 -19.69 -5.17 17.36
C ARG A 298 -18.54 -4.49 18.06
N LEU A 299 -17.78 -5.21 18.89
CA LEU A 299 -16.60 -4.66 19.58
C LEU A 299 -15.60 -4.08 18.58
N VAL A 300 -15.23 -4.85 17.55
CA VAL A 300 -14.26 -4.41 16.54
C VAL A 300 -14.75 -3.17 15.79
N ARG A 301 -16.02 -3.11 15.41
CA ARG A 301 -16.63 -1.92 14.79
C ARG A 301 -16.66 -0.72 15.74
N SER A 302 -16.93 -0.92 17.02
CA SER A 302 -16.85 0.15 18.03
C SER A 302 -15.42 0.67 18.21
N ILE A 303 -14.42 -0.23 18.22
CA ILE A 303 -13.00 0.16 18.31
C ILE A 303 -12.58 0.97 17.09
N ARG A 304 -13.04 0.62 15.89
CA ARG A 304 -12.72 1.36 14.66
C ARG A 304 -13.09 2.84 14.73
N LYS A 305 -14.18 3.17 15.44
CA LYS A 305 -14.64 4.54 15.68
C LYS A 305 -13.85 5.27 16.78
N SER A 306 -12.99 4.57 17.51
CA SER A 306 -12.18 5.13 18.59
C SER A 306 -10.81 5.61 18.12
N ASN A 307 -10.25 6.60 18.82
CA ASN A 307 -8.89 7.09 18.57
C ASN A 307 -7.80 6.05 18.88
N GLU A 308 -8.15 4.98 19.61
CA GLU A 308 -7.22 3.91 20.00
C GLU A 308 -7.05 2.84 18.90
N PHE A 309 -7.86 2.88 17.84
CA PHE A 309 -7.85 1.88 16.77
C PHE A 309 -6.44 1.59 16.24
N ARG A 310 -5.63 2.63 16.00
CA ARG A 310 -4.27 2.49 15.47
C ARG A 310 -3.37 1.61 16.37
N PHE A 311 -3.57 1.66 17.69
CA PHE A 311 -2.78 0.88 18.65
C PHE A 311 -3.32 -0.53 18.83
N LEU A 312 -4.64 -0.72 18.68
CA LEU A 312 -5.33 -1.99 18.87
C LEU A 312 -5.40 -2.84 17.60
N PHE A 313 -5.28 -2.21 16.42
CA PHE A 313 -5.35 -2.86 15.12
C PHE A 313 -4.38 -4.05 14.97
N PRO A 314 -3.10 -3.99 15.39
CA PRO A 314 -2.20 -5.14 15.28
C PRO A 314 -2.70 -6.38 16.06
N THR A 315 -3.39 -6.17 17.18
CA THR A 315 -3.98 -7.27 17.97
C THR A 315 -5.23 -7.83 17.27
N ILE A 316 -6.09 -6.96 16.75
CA ILE A 316 -7.27 -7.35 15.97
C ILE A 316 -6.86 -8.13 14.72
N GLU A 317 -5.83 -7.65 14.02
CA GLU A 317 -5.28 -8.30 12.84
C GLU A 317 -4.75 -9.70 13.17
N LYS A 318 -3.99 -9.86 14.26
CA LYS A 318 -3.54 -11.18 14.74
C LYS A 318 -4.70 -12.14 15.01
N ILE A 319 -5.75 -11.66 15.67
CA ILE A 319 -6.96 -12.45 15.95
C ILE A 319 -7.63 -12.90 14.64
N LEU A 320 -7.83 -11.99 13.68
CA LEU A 320 -8.45 -12.32 12.39
C LEU A 320 -7.56 -13.23 11.52
N LEU A 321 -6.24 -13.14 11.66
CA LEU A 321 -5.31 -14.01 10.96
C LEU A 321 -5.44 -15.47 11.40
N VAL A 322 -5.74 -15.74 12.68
CA VAL A 322 -6.02 -17.11 13.15
C VAL A 322 -7.25 -17.68 12.45
N LEU A 323 -8.34 -16.90 12.32
CA LEU A 323 -9.52 -17.33 11.58
C LEU A 323 -9.20 -17.56 10.10
N LYS A 324 -8.44 -16.65 9.49
CA LYS A 324 -8.00 -16.76 8.10
C LYS A 324 -7.19 -18.03 7.85
N GLU A 325 -6.29 -18.39 8.77
CA GLU A 325 -5.50 -19.62 8.70
C GLU A 325 -6.40 -20.86 8.82
N SER A 326 -7.36 -20.86 9.75
CA SER A 326 -8.35 -21.94 9.87
C SER A 326 -9.18 -22.13 8.60
N LEU A 327 -9.63 -21.03 7.98
CA LEU A 327 -10.39 -21.06 6.71
C LEU A 327 -9.58 -21.64 5.55
N ILE A 328 -8.24 -21.61 5.62
CA ILE A 328 -7.37 -22.16 4.56
C ILE A 328 -6.99 -23.62 4.85
N THR A 329 -6.79 -23.96 6.12
CA THR A 329 -6.17 -25.23 6.53
C THR A 329 -7.17 -26.33 6.89
N LYS A 330 -8.40 -25.97 7.27
CA LYS A 330 -9.44 -26.90 7.73
C LYS A 330 -10.64 -26.91 6.76
N GLU A 331 -11.35 -28.04 6.69
CA GLU A 331 -12.60 -28.14 5.93
C GLU A 331 -13.77 -27.62 6.76
N TRP A 332 -14.49 -26.63 6.24
CA TRP A 332 -15.65 -26.03 6.89
C TRP A 332 -16.95 -26.55 6.30
N THR A 333 -17.95 -26.78 7.16
CA THR A 333 -19.30 -27.13 6.71
C THR A 333 -20.04 -25.89 6.19
N SER A 334 -20.94 -26.06 5.21
CA SER A 334 -21.75 -24.96 4.67
C SER A 334 -22.55 -24.24 5.77
N THR A 335 -23.04 -24.98 6.77
CA THR A 335 -23.76 -24.41 7.91
C THR A 335 -22.88 -23.47 8.73
N ASN A 336 -21.62 -23.84 8.97
CA ASN A 336 -20.71 -23.04 9.78
C ASN A 336 -20.22 -21.81 9.03
N ILE A 337 -19.95 -21.94 7.73
CA ILE A 337 -19.62 -20.78 6.89
C ILE A 337 -20.77 -19.78 6.84
N THR A 338 -22.02 -20.22 6.67
CA THR A 338 -23.18 -19.33 6.65
C THR A 338 -23.39 -18.63 7.99
N LYS A 339 -23.30 -19.34 9.11
CA LYS A 339 -23.40 -18.73 10.46
C LYS A 339 -22.28 -17.72 10.72
N LEU A 340 -21.06 -18.04 10.32
CA LEU A 340 -19.92 -17.16 10.46
C LEU A 340 -20.12 -15.90 9.61
N LEU A 341 -20.50 -16.06 8.34
CA LEU A 341 -20.77 -14.94 7.45
C LEU A 341 -21.89 -14.04 7.99
N ASP A 342 -22.99 -14.61 8.47
CA ASP A 342 -24.10 -13.88 9.11
C ASP A 342 -23.61 -13.06 10.33
N SER A 343 -22.65 -13.58 11.10
CA SER A 343 -22.09 -12.87 12.26
C SER A 343 -21.35 -11.59 11.87
N PHE A 344 -20.71 -11.57 10.70
CA PHE A 344 -20.07 -10.37 10.15
C PHE A 344 -21.03 -9.45 9.41
N ASP A 345 -22.00 -10.01 8.69
CA ASP A 345 -22.87 -9.29 7.76
C ASP A 345 -24.06 -8.60 8.42
N ARG A 346 -24.58 -9.15 9.53
CA ARG A 346 -25.79 -8.63 10.21
C ARG A 346 -25.50 -7.67 11.35
N VAL A 347 -24.24 -7.27 11.49
CA VAL A 347 -23.77 -6.43 12.60
C VAL A 347 -23.32 -5.07 12.08
N GLY A 348 -24.16 -4.06 12.29
CA GLY A 348 -23.93 -2.72 11.76
C GLY A 348 -24.06 -2.66 10.23
N ASP A 349 -23.88 -1.46 9.68
CA ASP A 349 -24.06 -1.23 8.25
C ASP A 349 -22.73 -1.40 7.49
N GLY A 350 -22.83 -1.80 6.21
CA GLY A 350 -21.71 -1.91 5.28
C GLY A 350 -20.79 -3.14 5.45
N ASN A 351 -19.86 -3.29 4.50
CA ASN A 351 -18.94 -4.43 4.40
C ASN A 351 -17.85 -4.39 5.48
N PHE A 352 -17.80 -5.39 6.36
CA PHE A 352 -16.80 -5.46 7.44
C PHE A 352 -15.35 -5.33 6.96
N ASP A 353 -15.02 -5.88 5.78
CA ASP A 353 -13.65 -5.84 5.25
C ASP A 353 -13.18 -4.42 4.92
N GLU A 354 -14.10 -3.53 4.50
CA GLU A 354 -13.81 -2.11 4.25
C GLU A 354 -13.56 -1.34 5.55
N PHE A 355 -14.25 -1.71 6.63
CA PHE A 355 -14.09 -1.05 7.94
C PHE A 355 -12.75 -1.35 8.60
N ILE A 356 -12.26 -2.58 8.50
CA ILE A 356 -11.01 -2.98 9.15
C ILE A 356 -9.80 -2.30 8.50
N GLY A 357 -9.81 -2.16 7.17
CA GLY A 357 -8.67 -1.66 6.41
C GLY A 357 -7.47 -2.61 6.49
N GLY A 358 -7.10 -3.23 5.37
CA GLY A 358 -5.92 -4.11 5.29
C GLY A 358 -6.14 -5.37 4.46
N ASN A 359 -5.06 -6.10 4.18
CA ASN A 359 -5.03 -7.27 3.30
C ASN A 359 -5.66 -8.55 3.91
N VAL A 360 -6.33 -8.45 5.07
CA VAL A 360 -6.94 -9.62 5.71
C VAL A 360 -8.11 -10.13 4.87
N LYS A 361 -9.05 -9.22 4.54
CA LYS A 361 -10.29 -9.45 3.78
C LYS A 361 -11.06 -10.69 4.26
N ILE A 362 -11.40 -10.74 5.55
CA ILE A 362 -11.88 -11.94 6.22
C ILE A 362 -13.23 -12.41 5.65
N THR A 363 -14.15 -11.50 5.33
CA THR A 363 -15.47 -11.90 4.82
C THR A 363 -15.40 -12.41 3.38
N GLU A 364 -14.51 -11.86 2.56
CA GLU A 364 -14.17 -12.46 1.26
C GLU A 364 -13.58 -13.87 1.44
N LYS A 365 -12.71 -14.09 2.44
CA LYS A 365 -12.14 -15.43 2.72
C LYS A 365 -13.18 -16.43 3.20
N ILE A 366 -14.17 -15.99 3.98
CA ILE A 366 -15.32 -16.81 4.39
C ILE A 366 -16.15 -17.20 3.16
N LEU A 367 -16.46 -16.24 2.27
CA LEU A 367 -17.21 -16.51 1.03
C LEU A 367 -16.51 -17.50 0.10
N LEU A 368 -15.18 -17.49 0.04
CA LEU A 368 -14.44 -18.42 -0.82
C LEU A 368 -14.60 -19.89 -0.41
N GLN A 369 -14.99 -20.17 0.83
CA GLN A 369 -15.27 -21.52 1.32
C GLN A 369 -16.66 -22.04 0.92
N LEU A 370 -17.53 -21.20 0.35
CA LEU A 370 -18.83 -21.64 -0.15
C LEU A 370 -18.66 -22.31 -1.52
N HIS A 371 -18.70 -23.65 -1.53
CA HIS A 371 -18.63 -24.44 -2.77
C HIS A 371 -20.00 -24.97 -3.23
N ASP A 372 -20.80 -25.54 -2.31
CA ASP A 372 -22.05 -26.23 -2.69
C ASP A 372 -23.33 -25.43 -2.40
N ASP A 373 -23.31 -24.49 -1.44
CA ASP A 373 -24.48 -23.73 -0.97
C ASP A 373 -24.33 -22.21 -1.21
N THR A 374 -23.87 -21.83 -2.40
CA THR A 374 -23.77 -20.40 -2.78
C THR A 374 -25.14 -19.77 -3.08
N PHE A 375 -26.17 -20.60 -3.32
CA PHE A 375 -27.48 -20.16 -3.76
C PHE A 375 -28.16 -19.22 -2.77
N ALA A 376 -28.19 -19.58 -1.48
CA ALA A 376 -28.83 -18.76 -0.45
C ALA A 376 -28.16 -17.40 -0.30
N VAL A 377 -26.82 -17.38 -0.27
CA VAL A 377 -26.01 -16.16 -0.10
C VAL A 377 -26.15 -15.23 -1.31
N VAL A 378 -26.14 -15.78 -2.53
CA VAL A 378 -26.34 -14.98 -3.75
C VAL A 378 -27.76 -14.43 -3.83
N LEU A 379 -28.79 -15.22 -3.48
CA LEU A 379 -30.16 -14.73 -3.43
C LEU A 379 -30.34 -13.61 -2.42
N GLU A 380 -29.71 -13.72 -1.25
CA GLU A 380 -29.79 -12.67 -0.23
C GLU A 380 -29.09 -11.38 -0.70
N ALA A 381 -27.92 -11.50 -1.33
CA ALA A 381 -27.24 -10.38 -1.95
C ALA A 381 -28.07 -9.74 -3.07
N LEU A 382 -28.81 -10.53 -3.85
CA LEU A 382 -29.72 -10.02 -4.89
C LEU A 382 -30.92 -9.26 -4.32
N LYS A 383 -31.39 -9.61 -3.13
CA LYS A 383 -32.48 -8.91 -2.43
C LYS A 383 -32.00 -7.59 -1.83
N GLU A 384 -30.91 -7.63 -1.09
CA GLU A 384 -30.40 -6.47 -0.33
C GLU A 384 -29.55 -5.51 -1.18
N ARG A 385 -28.94 -6.01 -2.26
CA ARG A 385 -28.05 -5.26 -3.18
C ARG A 385 -26.84 -4.63 -2.47
N GLY A 386 -26.27 -3.58 -3.06
CA GLY A 386 -25.16 -2.82 -2.51
C GLY A 386 -23.86 -3.62 -2.32
N TRP A 387 -23.24 -3.45 -1.16
CA TRP A 387 -21.91 -4.00 -0.85
C TRP A 387 -21.84 -5.53 -0.90
N ARG A 388 -22.95 -6.25 -0.64
CA ARG A 388 -22.98 -7.72 -0.74
C ARG A 388 -22.77 -8.22 -2.16
N LEU A 389 -23.37 -7.55 -3.16
CA LEU A 389 -23.16 -7.86 -4.58
C LEU A 389 -21.75 -7.51 -5.04
N ARG A 390 -21.22 -6.36 -4.61
CA ARG A 390 -19.81 -5.98 -4.88
C ARG A 390 -18.84 -7.02 -4.34
N ARG A 391 -19.05 -7.49 -3.11
CA ARG A 391 -18.22 -8.54 -2.49
C ARG A 391 -18.28 -9.88 -3.23
N ILE A 392 -19.46 -10.30 -3.70
CA ILE A 392 -19.60 -11.50 -4.57
C ILE A 392 -18.77 -11.34 -5.85
N THR A 393 -18.85 -10.15 -6.47
CA THR A 393 -18.10 -9.83 -7.69
C THR A 393 -16.59 -9.93 -7.46
N ASN A 394 -16.09 -9.47 -6.30
CA ASN A 394 -14.67 -9.54 -5.94
C ASN A 394 -14.14 -10.96 -5.80
N VAL A 395 -14.95 -11.88 -5.26
CA VAL A 395 -14.53 -13.29 -5.04
C VAL A 395 -14.82 -14.20 -6.25
N PHE A 396 -15.63 -13.75 -7.20
CA PHE A 396 -16.15 -14.55 -8.31
C PHE A 396 -15.08 -15.29 -9.11
N LEU A 397 -14.00 -14.60 -9.51
CA LEU A 397 -12.92 -15.19 -10.32
C LEU A 397 -12.18 -16.32 -9.59
N HIS A 398 -12.18 -16.29 -8.26
CA HIS A 398 -11.47 -17.26 -7.42
C HIS A 398 -12.30 -18.51 -7.10
N TRP A 399 -13.60 -18.50 -7.38
CA TRP A 399 -14.44 -19.68 -7.22
C TRP A 399 -14.20 -20.72 -8.31
N PRO A 400 -14.46 -22.01 -8.02
CA PRO A 400 -14.51 -23.07 -9.03
C PRO A 400 -15.51 -22.77 -10.17
N VAL A 401 -15.24 -23.26 -11.38
CA VAL A 401 -16.03 -22.94 -12.59
C VAL A 401 -17.51 -23.36 -12.48
N ASN A 402 -17.81 -24.44 -11.78
CA ASN A 402 -19.20 -24.86 -11.50
C ASN A 402 -19.95 -23.84 -10.62
N VAL A 403 -19.27 -23.26 -9.63
CA VAL A 403 -19.84 -22.21 -8.77
C VAL A 403 -20.02 -20.92 -9.56
N GLN A 404 -19.03 -20.54 -10.38
CA GLN A 404 -19.15 -19.41 -11.30
C GLN A 404 -20.35 -19.57 -12.24
N GLU A 405 -20.57 -20.78 -12.79
CA GLU A 405 -21.72 -21.11 -13.62
C GLU A 405 -23.04 -20.88 -12.89
N ASN A 406 -23.15 -21.39 -11.66
CA ASN A 406 -24.34 -21.23 -10.85
C ASN A 406 -24.61 -19.75 -10.52
N VAL A 407 -23.60 -19.00 -10.09
CA VAL A 407 -23.72 -17.58 -9.73
C VAL A 407 -24.18 -16.75 -10.92
N LEU A 408 -23.55 -16.91 -12.10
CA LEU A 408 -23.98 -16.18 -13.31
C LEU A 408 -25.41 -16.57 -13.71
N GLN A 409 -25.79 -17.84 -13.62
CA GLN A 409 -27.16 -18.27 -13.91
C GLN A 409 -28.18 -17.66 -12.95
N LEU A 410 -27.83 -17.49 -11.67
CA LEU A 410 -28.72 -16.89 -10.67
C LEU A 410 -28.91 -15.40 -10.90
N LEU A 411 -27.80 -14.66 -11.11
CA LEU A 411 -27.85 -13.25 -11.49
C LEU A 411 -28.70 -13.05 -12.75
N PHE A 412 -28.53 -13.93 -13.74
CA PHE A 412 -29.24 -13.85 -15.00
C PHE A 412 -30.74 -14.18 -14.91
N LYS A 413 -31.15 -15.16 -14.08
CA LYS A 413 -32.55 -15.61 -13.96
C LYS A 413 -33.51 -14.57 -13.36
N GLN A 414 -33.00 -13.57 -12.64
CA GLN A 414 -33.85 -12.57 -11.99
C GLN A 414 -34.66 -11.75 -13.01
N GLY A 415 -34.14 -11.56 -14.23
CA GLY A 415 -34.82 -10.98 -15.39
C GLY A 415 -35.16 -9.48 -15.29
N LYS A 416 -35.26 -8.94 -14.07
CA LYS A 416 -35.36 -7.51 -13.78
C LYS A 416 -33.99 -6.99 -13.39
N TRP A 417 -33.32 -6.35 -14.35
CA TRP A 417 -32.02 -5.72 -14.11
C TRP A 417 -32.22 -4.41 -13.35
N THR A 418 -31.42 -4.20 -12.31
CA THR A 418 -31.18 -2.89 -11.72
C THR A 418 -29.74 -2.51 -12.03
N GLU A 419 -29.38 -1.24 -11.85
CA GLU A 419 -28.03 -0.80 -12.13
C GLU A 419 -26.99 -1.64 -11.37
N GLU A 420 -27.24 -1.96 -10.10
CA GLU A 420 -26.31 -2.74 -9.28
C GLU A 420 -26.25 -4.23 -9.68
N THR A 421 -27.40 -4.85 -10.01
CA THR A 421 -27.40 -6.26 -10.41
C THR A 421 -26.78 -6.47 -11.80
N ARG A 422 -27.01 -5.52 -12.72
CA ARG A 422 -26.31 -5.44 -14.01
C ARG A 422 -24.81 -5.25 -13.78
N ASN A 423 -24.40 -4.27 -12.97
CA ASN A 423 -22.99 -4.02 -12.67
C ASN A 423 -22.29 -5.25 -12.10
N ALA A 424 -22.92 -5.95 -11.14
CA ALA A 424 -22.38 -7.18 -10.55
C ALA A 424 -22.23 -8.30 -11.59
N PHE A 425 -23.25 -8.51 -12.44
CA PHE A 425 -23.20 -9.51 -13.50
C PHE A 425 -22.11 -9.20 -14.55
N CYS A 426 -22.11 -7.98 -15.09
CA CYS A 426 -21.16 -7.56 -16.11
C CYS A 426 -19.72 -7.53 -15.58
N SER A 427 -19.52 -7.10 -14.32
CA SER A 427 -18.19 -7.11 -13.68
C SER A 427 -17.71 -8.53 -13.38
N SER A 428 -18.61 -9.44 -13.00
CA SER A 428 -18.28 -10.87 -12.85
C SER A 428 -17.80 -11.45 -14.19
N ILE A 429 -18.47 -11.14 -15.30
CA ILE A 429 -18.02 -11.52 -16.64
C ILE A 429 -16.68 -10.87 -16.99
N ALA A 430 -16.51 -9.58 -16.73
CA ALA A 430 -15.27 -8.85 -17.01
C ALA A 430 -14.06 -9.42 -16.28
N SER A 431 -14.25 -9.92 -15.05
CA SER A 431 -13.19 -10.56 -14.27
C SER A 431 -12.63 -11.84 -14.91
N LEU A 432 -13.38 -12.48 -15.82
CA LEU A 432 -12.94 -13.68 -16.56
C LEU A 432 -11.85 -13.37 -17.61
N PHE A 433 -11.63 -12.10 -17.92
CA PHE A 433 -10.65 -11.59 -18.88
C PHE A 433 -9.47 -10.96 -18.14
N VAL A 434 -8.30 -11.58 -18.21
CA VAL A 434 -7.10 -11.08 -17.55
C VAL A 434 -6.11 -10.59 -18.59
N VAL A 435 -5.85 -9.28 -18.62
CA VAL A 435 -4.80 -8.68 -19.45
C VAL A 435 -3.71 -8.15 -18.53
N SER A 436 -2.55 -8.82 -18.56
CA SER A 436 -1.38 -8.40 -17.78
C SER A 436 -0.35 -7.75 -18.70
N VAL A 437 0.14 -6.57 -18.31
CA VAL A 437 1.10 -5.79 -19.10
C VAL A 437 2.39 -5.64 -18.32
N ARG A 438 3.50 -6.19 -18.83
CA ARG A 438 4.84 -5.84 -18.37
C ARG A 438 5.34 -4.71 -19.26
N ALA A 439 5.29 -3.49 -18.72
CA ALA A 439 5.59 -2.25 -19.44
C ALA A 439 6.83 -2.35 -20.35
N GLY A 440 6.61 -2.14 -21.65
CA GLY A 440 7.63 -2.17 -22.70
C GLY A 440 8.20 -3.55 -23.06
N ARG A 441 7.78 -4.63 -22.38
CA ARG A 441 8.34 -5.98 -22.52
C ARG A 441 7.41 -6.97 -23.17
N ASN A 442 6.24 -7.23 -22.57
CA ASN A 442 5.24 -8.14 -23.11
C ASN A 442 3.83 -7.84 -22.57
N VAL A 443 2.84 -8.38 -23.27
CA VAL A 443 1.43 -8.39 -22.87
C VAL A 443 0.97 -9.84 -22.87
N THR A 444 0.21 -10.24 -21.86
CA THR A 444 -0.46 -11.55 -21.82
C THR A 444 -1.96 -11.34 -21.67
N ALA A 445 -2.73 -11.77 -22.65
CA ALA A 445 -4.20 -11.80 -22.60
C ALA A 445 -4.65 -13.25 -22.33
N ILE A 446 -5.32 -13.48 -21.21
CA ILE A 446 -5.77 -14.81 -20.77
C ILE A 446 -7.29 -14.85 -20.78
N TYR A 447 -7.83 -15.79 -21.54
CA TYR A 447 -9.23 -16.18 -21.55
C TYR A 447 -9.32 -17.70 -21.67
N LYS A 448 -9.78 -18.36 -20.60
CA LYS A 448 -9.80 -19.83 -20.53
C LYS A 448 -10.92 -20.42 -21.38
N GLU A 449 -10.66 -21.55 -22.04
CA GLU A 449 -11.67 -22.25 -22.85
C GLU A 449 -12.88 -22.72 -22.01
N GLU A 450 -12.69 -22.98 -20.72
CA GLU A 450 -13.76 -23.29 -19.77
C GLU A 450 -14.73 -22.10 -19.60
N HIS A 451 -14.20 -20.88 -19.47
CA HIS A 451 -15.00 -19.64 -19.38
C HIS A 451 -15.74 -19.37 -20.69
N LYS A 452 -15.14 -19.73 -21.83
CA LYS A 452 -15.82 -19.65 -23.13
C LYS A 452 -17.01 -20.58 -23.24
N LYS A 453 -16.86 -21.85 -22.82
CA LYS A 453 -17.98 -22.80 -22.77
C LYS A 453 -19.07 -22.31 -21.83
N LEU A 454 -18.68 -21.75 -20.67
CA LEU A 454 -19.58 -21.15 -19.70
C LEU A 454 -20.44 -20.03 -20.31
N LEU A 455 -19.82 -19.00 -20.92
CA LEU A 455 -20.55 -17.88 -21.52
C LEU A 455 -21.41 -18.32 -22.72
N GLN A 456 -20.91 -19.26 -23.55
CA GLN A 456 -21.69 -19.80 -24.66
C GLN A 456 -22.97 -20.54 -24.21
N LYS A 457 -22.94 -21.24 -23.07
CA LYS A 457 -24.14 -21.89 -22.51
C LYS A 457 -25.20 -20.87 -22.08
N LEU A 458 -24.79 -19.71 -21.56
CA LEU A 458 -25.71 -18.63 -21.16
C LEU A 458 -26.43 -18.03 -22.37
N ILE A 459 -25.71 -17.84 -23.48
CA ILE A 459 -26.22 -17.22 -24.70
C ILE A 459 -27.16 -18.15 -25.49
N LYS A 460 -26.86 -19.45 -25.60
CA LYS A 460 -27.66 -20.43 -26.37
C LYS A 460 -29.13 -20.55 -25.93
N LYS A 461 -29.50 -19.98 -24.78
CA LYS A 461 -30.85 -20.00 -24.23
C LYS A 461 -31.69 -18.77 -24.63
N GLN A 462 -31.18 -17.89 -25.51
CA GLN A 462 -31.80 -16.60 -25.78
C GLN A 462 -32.00 -16.34 -27.28
N ASP A 463 -33.11 -15.68 -27.60
CA ASP A 463 -33.42 -15.20 -28.94
C ASP A 463 -33.15 -13.69 -29.00
N ILE A 464 -31.96 -13.31 -29.46
CA ILE A 464 -31.49 -11.91 -29.51
C ILE A 464 -31.78 -11.30 -30.90
N GLY A 465 -32.41 -12.05 -31.82
CA GLY A 465 -32.79 -11.57 -33.15
C GLY A 465 -31.63 -11.35 -34.12
N VAL A 466 -30.38 -11.35 -33.65
CA VAL A 466 -29.16 -11.24 -34.46
C VAL A 466 -28.49 -12.61 -34.51
N LYS A 467 -28.39 -13.20 -35.71
CA LYS A 467 -27.58 -14.42 -35.91
C LYS A 467 -26.11 -14.01 -35.95
N PRO A 468 -25.28 -14.39 -34.97
CA PRO A 468 -23.85 -14.07 -35.03
C PRO A 468 -23.23 -14.81 -36.22
N PRO A 469 -22.40 -14.14 -37.05
CA PRO A 469 -21.67 -14.81 -38.11
C PRO A 469 -20.72 -15.88 -37.53
N VAL A 470 -20.38 -16.91 -38.32
CA VAL A 470 -19.48 -18.00 -37.90
C VAL A 470 -18.03 -17.49 -37.92
N VAL A 471 -17.72 -16.61 -36.97
CA VAL A 471 -16.39 -16.03 -36.80
C VAL A 471 -15.70 -16.74 -35.64
N SER A 472 -14.40 -16.98 -35.75
CA SER A 472 -13.59 -17.61 -34.69
C SER A 472 -12.67 -16.58 -34.02
N GLY A 473 -12.20 -16.88 -32.80
CA GLY A 473 -11.25 -16.01 -32.07
C GLY A 473 -11.91 -14.88 -31.27
N ALA A 474 -11.19 -13.77 -31.09
CA ALA A 474 -11.55 -12.67 -30.18
C ALA A 474 -12.85 -11.95 -30.58
N LEU A 475 -13.16 -11.83 -31.87
CA LEU A 475 -14.40 -11.18 -32.34
C LEU A 475 -15.65 -11.92 -31.90
N SER A 476 -15.64 -13.25 -31.99
CA SER A 476 -16.74 -14.08 -31.51
C SER A 476 -16.97 -13.90 -30.01
N VAL A 477 -15.89 -13.82 -29.24
CA VAL A 477 -15.96 -13.59 -27.80
C VAL A 477 -16.55 -12.21 -27.51
N PHE A 478 -16.14 -11.17 -28.24
CA PHE A 478 -16.64 -9.83 -28.05
C PHE A 478 -18.12 -9.68 -28.42
N MET A 479 -18.56 -10.23 -29.56
CA MET A 479 -19.97 -10.26 -29.95
C MET A 479 -20.84 -10.99 -28.91
N ASN A 480 -20.35 -12.11 -28.37
CA ASN A 480 -21.04 -12.85 -27.31
C ASN A 480 -21.23 -11.99 -26.04
N ILE A 481 -20.24 -11.15 -25.70
CA ILE A 481 -20.33 -10.26 -24.54
C ILE A 481 -21.28 -9.11 -24.81
N LEU A 482 -21.21 -8.47 -25.98
CA LEU A 482 -22.17 -7.43 -26.38
C LEU A 482 -23.61 -7.95 -26.34
N ALA A 483 -23.83 -9.18 -26.83
CA ALA A 483 -25.13 -9.84 -26.74
C ALA A 483 -25.58 -10.03 -25.27
N LEU A 484 -24.69 -10.42 -24.36
CA LEU A 484 -24.99 -10.49 -22.93
C LEU A 484 -25.29 -9.11 -22.34
N TRP A 485 -24.58 -8.06 -22.74
CA TRP A 485 -24.87 -6.68 -22.30
C TRP A 485 -26.22 -6.17 -22.82
N VAL A 486 -26.62 -6.47 -24.06
CA VAL A 486 -27.98 -6.20 -24.57
C VAL A 486 -29.04 -6.82 -23.67
N THR A 487 -28.79 -8.05 -23.21
CA THR A 487 -29.74 -8.77 -22.36
C THR A 487 -29.72 -8.33 -20.90
N ALA A 488 -28.58 -7.80 -20.44
CA ALA A 488 -28.37 -7.30 -19.08
C ALA A 488 -28.66 -5.79 -18.93
N ALA A 489 -28.98 -5.11 -20.03
CA ALA A 489 -29.26 -3.68 -20.04
C ALA A 489 -30.36 -3.31 -19.03
N PHE A 490 -30.12 -2.23 -18.29
CA PHE A 490 -31.02 -1.73 -17.26
C PHE A 490 -32.25 -1.05 -17.88
N ASP A 491 -32.05 -0.30 -18.97
CA ASP A 491 -33.10 0.45 -19.67
C ASP A 491 -33.09 0.24 -21.19
N SER A 492 -34.10 0.80 -21.86
CA SER A 492 -34.30 0.66 -23.31
C SER A 492 -33.24 1.38 -24.15
N ASN A 493 -32.68 2.49 -23.66
CA ASN A 493 -31.68 3.27 -24.37
C ASN A 493 -30.32 2.55 -24.32
N GLU A 494 -29.93 2.06 -23.15
CA GLU A 494 -28.73 1.22 -22.97
C GLU A 494 -28.83 -0.04 -23.85
N ARG A 495 -30.02 -0.68 -23.87
CA ARG A 495 -30.27 -1.83 -24.73
C ARG A 495 -30.10 -1.51 -26.22
N HIS A 496 -30.65 -0.39 -26.68
CA HIS A 496 -30.50 0.04 -28.08
C HIS A 496 -29.04 0.35 -28.41
N SER A 497 -28.32 1.00 -27.50
CA SER A 497 -26.90 1.33 -27.66
C SER A 497 -26.04 0.07 -27.87
N TYR A 498 -26.14 -0.93 -26.98
CA TYR A 498 -25.41 -2.19 -27.18
C TYR A 498 -25.91 -3.00 -28.38
N LEU A 499 -27.18 -2.87 -28.77
CA LEU A 499 -27.68 -3.54 -29.97
C LEU A 499 -27.05 -2.92 -31.23
N LYS A 500 -26.88 -1.60 -31.26
CA LYS A 500 -26.15 -0.89 -32.31
C LYS A 500 -24.68 -1.31 -32.34
N ASP A 501 -24.02 -1.39 -31.17
CA ASP A 501 -22.64 -1.87 -31.07
C ASP A 501 -22.50 -3.30 -31.60
N LEU A 502 -23.48 -4.18 -31.30
CA LEU A 502 -23.50 -5.56 -31.76
C LEU A 502 -23.70 -5.68 -33.28
N THR A 503 -24.59 -4.87 -33.87
CA THR A 503 -24.79 -4.87 -35.32
C THR A 503 -23.58 -4.30 -36.06
N GLU A 504 -22.96 -3.23 -35.53
CA GLU A 504 -21.72 -2.67 -36.06
C GLU A 504 -20.58 -3.70 -35.98
N MET A 505 -20.41 -4.38 -34.84
CA MET A 505 -19.43 -5.46 -34.71
C MET A 505 -19.69 -6.62 -35.67
N SER A 506 -20.95 -6.97 -35.93
CA SER A 506 -21.27 -7.98 -36.95
C SER A 506 -20.81 -7.54 -38.34
N ALA A 507 -21.09 -6.29 -38.73
CA ALA A 507 -20.66 -5.73 -40.01
C ALA A 507 -19.13 -5.62 -40.14
N ILE A 508 -18.43 -5.21 -39.07
CA ILE A 508 -16.96 -5.19 -39.01
C ILE A 508 -16.43 -6.62 -39.22
N SER A 509 -17.04 -7.62 -38.58
CA SER A 509 -16.59 -9.00 -38.66
C SER A 509 -16.73 -9.59 -40.06
N GLU A 510 -17.80 -9.27 -40.79
CA GLU A 510 -17.99 -9.67 -42.19
C GLU A 510 -16.93 -9.05 -43.10
N LYS A 511 -16.72 -7.73 -42.98
CA LYS A 511 -15.69 -7.01 -43.75
C LYS A 511 -14.28 -7.55 -43.51
N MET A 512 -13.95 -7.92 -42.27
CA MET A 512 -12.66 -8.51 -41.92
C MET A 512 -12.46 -9.93 -42.48
N THR A 513 -13.53 -10.66 -42.84
CA THR A 513 -13.39 -11.97 -43.51
C THR A 513 -13.16 -11.87 -45.02
N GLU A 514 -13.55 -10.75 -45.63
CA GLU A 514 -13.51 -10.56 -47.10
C GLU A 514 -12.26 -9.81 -47.59
N ASN A 515 -11.66 -8.96 -46.76
CA ASN A 515 -10.36 -8.33 -46.98
C ASN A 515 -9.81 -7.81 -45.64
N ASP A 516 -8.59 -8.18 -45.25
CA ASP A 516 -7.86 -7.59 -44.10
C ASP A 516 -7.53 -6.11 -44.38
N SER A 517 -8.54 -5.25 -44.37
CA SER A 517 -8.42 -3.82 -44.64
C SER A 517 -8.10 -3.06 -43.37
N SER A 518 -7.15 -2.13 -43.47
CA SER A 518 -6.76 -1.17 -42.42
C SER A 518 -7.97 -0.46 -41.81
N ASP A 519 -8.96 -0.18 -42.66
CA ASP A 519 -10.14 0.60 -42.35
C ASP A 519 -11.05 -0.15 -41.37
N SER A 520 -11.15 -1.49 -41.47
CA SER A 520 -11.96 -2.28 -40.54
C SER A 520 -11.39 -2.27 -39.12
N ILE A 521 -10.06 -2.18 -38.97
CA ILE A 521 -9.41 -2.08 -37.65
C ILE A 521 -9.60 -0.69 -37.05
N ALA A 522 -9.59 0.37 -37.87
CA ALA A 522 -9.88 1.72 -37.40
C ALA A 522 -11.30 1.83 -36.82
N VAL A 523 -12.30 1.29 -37.55
CA VAL A 523 -13.69 1.25 -37.07
C VAL A 523 -13.82 0.41 -35.79
N LEU A 524 -13.08 -0.71 -35.68
CA LEU A 524 -13.04 -1.48 -34.43
C LEU A 524 -12.48 -0.64 -33.27
N ILE A 525 -11.43 0.14 -33.49
CA ILE A 525 -10.85 1.01 -32.45
C ILE A 525 -11.87 2.07 -32.02
N ASP A 526 -12.59 2.70 -32.95
CA ASP A 526 -13.64 3.67 -32.62
C ASP A 526 -14.74 3.04 -31.75
N LEU A 527 -15.17 1.83 -32.08
CA LEU A 527 -16.14 1.09 -31.27
C LEU A 527 -15.60 0.79 -29.86
N LEU A 528 -14.32 0.38 -29.75
CA LEU A 528 -13.69 0.14 -28.45
C LEU A 528 -13.53 1.42 -27.63
N LEU A 529 -13.22 2.55 -28.26
CA LEU A 529 -13.13 3.86 -27.61
C LEU A 529 -14.50 4.36 -27.17
N SER A 530 -15.54 4.19 -27.99
CA SER A 530 -16.95 4.46 -27.64
C SER A 530 -17.40 3.66 -26.41
N LEU A 531 -16.93 2.42 -26.23
CA LEU A 531 -17.21 1.67 -25.00
C LEU A 531 -16.41 2.19 -23.79
N LEU A 532 -15.17 2.62 -23.98
CA LEU A 532 -14.34 3.16 -22.90
C LEU A 532 -14.78 4.56 -22.43
N SER A 533 -15.43 5.35 -23.30
CA SER A 533 -15.98 6.66 -22.93
C SER A 533 -17.19 6.54 -22.00
N ARG A 534 -17.92 5.41 -22.06
CA ARG A 534 -19.02 5.12 -21.13
C ARG A 534 -18.52 4.97 -19.68
N PRO A 535 -19.36 5.28 -18.68
CA PRO A 535 -18.97 5.27 -17.26
C PRO A 535 -18.77 3.85 -16.67
N HIS A 536 -19.09 2.80 -17.41
CA HIS A 536 -19.09 1.44 -16.90
C HIS A 536 -17.69 0.82 -16.82
N ARG A 537 -17.22 0.56 -15.59
CA ARG A 537 -15.89 -0.02 -15.31
C ARG A 537 -15.67 -1.39 -15.96
N TYR A 538 -16.72 -2.19 -16.10
CA TYR A 538 -16.61 -3.56 -16.63
C TYR A 538 -16.22 -3.59 -18.12
N HIS A 539 -16.38 -2.51 -18.90
CA HIS A 539 -15.95 -2.48 -20.31
C HIS A 539 -14.44 -2.67 -20.46
N ARG A 540 -13.65 -2.13 -19.52
CA ARG A 540 -12.19 -1.99 -19.66
C ARG A 540 -11.48 -3.32 -19.91
N SER A 541 -11.77 -4.36 -19.13
CA SER A 541 -11.08 -5.66 -19.26
C SER A 541 -11.38 -6.34 -20.59
N ILE A 542 -12.61 -6.22 -21.09
CA ILE A 542 -13.02 -6.79 -22.38
C ILE A 542 -12.37 -6.01 -23.52
N VAL A 543 -12.42 -4.68 -23.47
CA VAL A 543 -11.78 -3.82 -24.47
C VAL A 543 -10.28 -4.09 -24.52
N HIS A 544 -9.60 -4.18 -23.39
CA HIS A 544 -8.18 -4.53 -23.33
C HIS A 544 -7.89 -5.90 -23.95
N TYR A 545 -8.73 -6.90 -23.70
CA TYR A 545 -8.56 -8.25 -24.24
C TYR A 545 -8.70 -8.27 -25.77
N VAL A 546 -9.74 -7.60 -26.29
CA VAL A 546 -9.97 -7.48 -27.73
C VAL A 546 -8.84 -6.68 -28.36
N PHE A 547 -8.51 -5.51 -27.82
CA PHE A 547 -7.43 -4.65 -28.32
C PHE A 547 -6.10 -5.41 -28.39
N ALA A 548 -5.68 -6.07 -27.30
CA ALA A 548 -4.45 -6.85 -27.26
C ALA A 548 -4.41 -7.96 -28.34
N SER A 549 -5.55 -8.63 -28.58
CA SER A 549 -5.67 -9.68 -29.60
C SER A 549 -5.50 -9.16 -31.03
N PHE A 550 -5.76 -7.86 -31.25
CA PHE A 550 -5.67 -7.22 -32.57
C PHE A 550 -4.38 -6.42 -32.78
N VAL A 551 -3.57 -6.17 -31.75
CA VAL A 551 -2.28 -5.47 -31.87
C VAL A 551 -1.40 -6.02 -33.01
N PRO A 552 -1.27 -7.35 -33.23
CA PRO A 552 -0.45 -7.87 -34.34
C PRO A 552 -0.91 -7.46 -35.74
N ARG A 553 -2.19 -7.08 -35.90
CA ARG A 553 -2.78 -6.67 -37.19
C ARG A 553 -2.88 -5.16 -37.36
N MET A 554 -2.67 -4.38 -36.29
CA MET A 554 -2.73 -2.92 -36.33
C MET A 554 -1.56 -2.31 -37.09
N LYS A 555 -1.78 -1.14 -37.69
CA LYS A 555 -0.74 -0.27 -38.24
C LYS A 555 -0.47 0.92 -37.33
N LEU A 556 0.52 1.74 -37.68
CA LEU A 556 0.87 2.93 -36.90
C LEU A 556 -0.27 3.95 -36.88
N GLU A 557 -0.98 4.11 -37.99
CA GLU A 557 -2.10 5.05 -38.14
C GLU A 557 -3.21 4.79 -37.11
N ASN A 558 -3.45 3.52 -36.79
CA ASN A 558 -4.42 3.11 -35.77
C ASN A 558 -4.04 3.60 -34.35
N LEU A 559 -2.75 3.70 -34.03
CA LEU A 559 -2.30 4.24 -32.74
C LEU A 559 -2.31 5.76 -32.72
N LEU A 560 -2.06 6.39 -33.87
CA LEU A 560 -2.15 7.84 -34.02
C LEU A 560 -3.59 8.32 -33.83
N GLN A 561 -4.57 7.58 -34.36
CA GLN A 561 -6.00 7.83 -34.11
C GLN A 561 -6.34 7.90 -32.61
N ILE A 562 -5.81 6.98 -31.80
CA ILE A 562 -6.02 7.01 -30.33
C ILE A 562 -5.38 8.26 -29.71
N LEU A 563 -4.19 8.65 -30.17
CA LEU A 563 -3.52 9.87 -29.70
C LEU A 563 -4.24 11.16 -30.14
N GLU A 564 -4.80 11.18 -31.33
CA GLU A 564 -5.63 12.29 -31.82
C GLU A 564 -6.86 12.46 -30.92
N ILE A 565 -7.55 11.37 -30.60
CA ILE A 565 -8.70 11.38 -29.68
C ILE A 565 -8.31 11.87 -28.28
N ILE A 566 -7.17 11.45 -27.74
CA ILE A 566 -6.66 11.96 -26.43
C ILE A 566 -6.47 13.49 -26.43
N ASN A 567 -6.15 14.06 -27.59
CA ASN A 567 -5.84 15.48 -27.75
C ASN A 567 -7.05 16.37 -28.02
N LEU A 568 -8.22 15.80 -28.29
CA LEU A 568 -9.49 16.54 -28.39
C LEU A 568 -9.80 17.32 -27.11
N SER A 569 -10.56 18.40 -27.26
CA SER A 569 -11.06 19.23 -26.16
C SER A 569 -12.02 18.44 -25.26
N ASN A 570 -12.31 18.95 -24.06
CA ASN A 570 -13.27 18.27 -23.18
C ASN A 570 -14.68 18.32 -23.76
N GLU A 571 -15.01 19.41 -24.45
CA GLU A 571 -16.28 19.62 -25.12
C GLU A 571 -16.47 18.62 -26.28
N GLU A 572 -15.43 18.41 -27.10
CA GLU A 572 -15.46 17.46 -28.21
C GLU A 572 -15.55 16.00 -27.74
N LEU A 573 -14.93 15.66 -26.61
CA LEU A 573 -14.97 14.30 -26.06
C LEU A 573 -16.31 13.95 -25.40
N MET A 574 -17.01 14.96 -24.88
CA MET A 574 -18.20 14.77 -24.05
C MET A 574 -19.50 15.19 -24.76
N GLN A 575 -19.45 15.64 -26.02
CA GLN A 575 -20.65 15.78 -26.85
C GLN A 575 -21.20 14.38 -27.16
N GLU A 576 -22.36 14.07 -26.59
CA GLU A 576 -23.18 12.96 -27.08
C GLU A 576 -23.56 13.23 -28.54
N ASN A 577 -23.34 12.27 -29.41
CA ASN A 577 -23.87 12.27 -30.78
C ASN A 577 -25.41 12.20 -30.74
N ASP A 578 -26.07 13.28 -30.38
CA ASP A 578 -27.44 13.54 -30.79
C ASP A 578 -27.39 14.04 -32.23
N THR A 579 -27.74 13.15 -33.14
CA THR A 579 -27.90 13.44 -34.56
C THR A 579 -29.01 14.48 -34.76
N SER A 580 -28.63 15.74 -34.88
CA SER A 580 -29.36 16.75 -35.67
C SER A 580 -28.35 17.71 -36.28
N GLU A 581 -28.13 17.56 -37.58
CA GLU A 581 -27.36 18.49 -38.40
C GLU A 581 -27.99 19.89 -38.32
N SER A 582 -27.20 20.87 -37.91
CA SER A 582 -27.34 22.26 -38.36
C SER A 582 -25.95 22.89 -38.32
N ASP A 583 -25.36 23.05 -39.50
CA ASP A 583 -24.23 23.94 -39.75
C ASP A 583 -24.56 25.35 -39.23
N ASP A 584 -23.60 25.99 -38.55
CA ASP A 584 -23.33 27.41 -38.78
C ASP A 584 -21.91 27.76 -38.31
N GLU A 585 -21.15 28.32 -39.25
CA GLU A 585 -19.81 28.89 -39.08
C GLU A 585 -19.86 30.21 -38.29
N ASP A 586 -18.67 30.57 -37.80
CA ASP A 586 -18.17 31.91 -37.47
C ASP A 586 -18.28 32.48 -36.05
N GLY A 587 -17.13 32.96 -35.59
CA GLY A 587 -16.98 33.88 -34.46
C GLY A 587 -15.64 33.78 -33.73
N GLU A 588 -14.51 34.07 -34.41
CA GLU A 588 -13.28 34.45 -33.72
C GLU A 588 -13.55 35.65 -32.81
N ASP A 589 -13.08 35.61 -31.56
CA ASP A 589 -12.73 36.85 -30.86
C ASP A 589 -11.61 36.65 -29.84
N GLU A 590 -10.73 37.64 -29.87
CA GLU A 590 -9.36 37.66 -29.41
C GLU A 590 -9.19 37.79 -27.89
N ASN A 591 -8.03 37.30 -27.42
CA ASN A 591 -7.18 37.85 -26.36
C ASN A 591 -7.81 38.82 -25.34
N ASN A 592 -7.81 38.40 -24.07
CA ASN A 592 -7.20 39.27 -23.06
C ASN A 592 -6.51 38.47 -21.95
N CYS A 593 -5.19 38.56 -21.96
CA CYS A 593 -4.27 38.07 -20.95
C CYS A 593 -4.16 39.16 -19.88
N GLU A 594 -4.68 38.93 -18.67
CA GLU A 594 -4.27 39.71 -17.51
C GLU A 594 -3.59 38.83 -16.46
N ASN A 595 -2.38 39.28 -16.12
CA ASN A 595 -1.42 38.71 -15.20
C ASN A 595 -2.01 38.48 -13.80
N PHE A 596 -1.73 37.33 -13.20
CA PHE A 596 -1.51 37.26 -11.76
C PHE A 596 -0.21 36.50 -11.45
N GLU A 597 0.50 37.10 -10.50
CA GLU A 597 1.92 36.98 -10.23
C GLU A 597 2.34 35.62 -9.66
N GLN A 598 3.54 35.19 -10.07
CA GLN A 598 4.30 34.11 -9.46
C GLN A 598 4.79 34.51 -8.06
N SER A 599 4.34 33.80 -7.03
CA SER A 599 5.12 33.64 -5.80
C SER A 599 5.82 32.28 -5.83
N ASN A 600 7.16 32.34 -5.89
CA ASN A 600 8.06 31.22 -5.67
C ASN A 600 8.01 30.80 -4.21
N GLU A 601 7.71 29.52 -3.93
CA GLU A 601 8.24 28.84 -2.74
C GLU A 601 8.84 27.47 -3.12
N GLU A 602 10.16 27.46 -3.02
CA GLU A 602 11.12 26.40 -2.69
C GLU A 602 10.78 24.92 -2.97
N ASN A 603 11.49 24.40 -3.98
CA ASN A 603 11.72 22.98 -4.21
C ASN A 603 12.63 22.38 -3.11
N GLU A 604 12.09 21.52 -2.25
CA GLU A 604 12.89 20.46 -1.61
C GLU A 604 12.67 19.12 -2.34
N VAL A 605 13.71 18.71 -3.05
CA VAL A 605 13.85 17.41 -3.68
C VAL A 605 14.14 16.38 -2.60
N ASN A 606 13.22 15.44 -2.36
CA ASN A 606 13.54 14.21 -1.64
C ASN A 606 13.14 12.98 -2.47
N ASN A 607 14.14 12.43 -3.16
CA ASN A 607 14.05 11.19 -3.92
C ASN A 607 13.94 10.00 -2.97
N ASN A 608 12.78 9.36 -2.91
CA ASN A 608 12.63 7.97 -2.48
C ASN A 608 11.71 7.24 -3.46
N ILE A 609 12.30 6.73 -4.53
CA ILE A 609 11.68 5.74 -5.41
C ILE A 609 11.63 4.42 -4.62
N THR A 610 10.45 4.08 -4.11
CA THR A 610 10.16 2.72 -3.67
C THR A 610 8.78 2.34 -4.20
N ASP A 611 8.76 1.30 -5.02
CA ASP A 611 7.59 0.67 -5.61
C ASP A 611 6.53 0.35 -4.55
N GLN A 612 5.39 1.05 -4.62
CA GLN A 612 4.10 0.57 -4.14
C GLN A 612 3.02 1.08 -5.10
N GLN A 613 2.62 0.22 -6.05
CA GLN A 613 1.32 0.37 -6.71
C GLN A 613 0.24 0.20 -5.64
N LYS A 614 -0.20 1.31 -5.04
CA LYS A 614 -1.50 1.36 -4.38
C LYS A 614 -2.53 1.60 -5.48
N GLU A 615 -3.41 0.62 -5.67
CA GLU A 615 -4.67 0.85 -6.36
C GLU A 615 -5.37 2.03 -5.66
N MET A 616 -5.66 3.07 -6.42
CA MET A 616 -6.52 4.15 -5.95
C MET A 616 -7.92 3.55 -5.80
N ASP A 617 -8.33 3.37 -4.55
CA ASP A 617 -9.68 3.03 -4.15
C ASP A 617 -10.57 4.23 -4.52
N GLU A 618 -11.27 4.13 -5.66
CA GLU A 618 -12.24 5.12 -6.12
C GLU A 618 -13.52 4.95 -5.31
N SER A 619 -13.59 5.64 -4.17
CA SER A 619 -14.80 5.81 -3.36
C SER A 619 -15.90 6.47 -4.19
N GLU A 620 -16.98 5.74 -4.44
CA GLU A 620 -18.24 6.25 -4.98
C GLU A 620 -18.81 7.29 -3.99
N PHE A 621 -19.13 8.49 -4.48
CA PHE A 621 -19.72 9.56 -3.69
C PHE A 621 -21.18 9.24 -3.36
N GLU A 622 -21.53 9.41 -2.09
CA GLU A 622 -22.91 9.50 -1.60
C GLU A 622 -23.52 10.81 -2.11
N GLU A 623 -24.77 10.75 -2.60
CA GLU A 623 -25.55 11.93 -2.97
C GLU A 623 -25.85 12.75 -1.70
N GLU A 624 -25.28 13.96 -1.59
CA GLU A 624 -25.67 14.94 -0.57
C GLU A 624 -26.94 15.69 -1.02
N ASP A 625 -27.87 15.82 -0.07
CA ASP A 625 -29.21 16.38 -0.21
C ASP A 625 -29.27 17.74 -0.93
N GLU A 626 -30.29 17.89 -1.79
CA GLU A 626 -30.64 19.13 -2.49
C GLU A 626 -30.96 20.27 -1.51
N GLU A 627 -30.04 21.24 -1.37
CA GLU A 627 -30.38 22.55 -0.82
C GLU A 627 -31.15 23.37 -1.89
N GLU A 628 -32.41 23.71 -1.60
CA GLU A 628 -33.24 24.65 -2.36
C GLU A 628 -32.51 26.01 -2.46
N ASN A 629 -31.85 26.25 -3.60
CA ASN A 629 -31.28 27.56 -3.89
C ASN A 629 -32.37 28.53 -4.38
N GLU A 630 -32.39 29.73 -3.78
CA GLU A 630 -33.24 30.86 -4.13
C GLU A 630 -33.21 31.17 -5.64
N VAL A 631 -34.38 31.53 -6.18
CA VAL A 631 -34.59 31.79 -7.62
C VAL A 631 -33.81 33.04 -8.06
N ASP A 632 -32.79 32.83 -8.89
CA ASP A 632 -31.98 33.88 -9.51
C ASP A 632 -32.84 34.84 -10.38
N GLU A 633 -32.98 36.10 -9.96
CA GLU A 633 -33.76 37.13 -10.66
C GLU A 633 -33.22 37.39 -12.09
N ASP A 634 -31.91 37.20 -12.32
CA ASP A 634 -31.31 37.36 -13.64
C ASP A 634 -31.73 36.24 -14.60
N PHE A 635 -31.95 35.02 -14.11
CA PHE A 635 -32.50 33.92 -14.91
C PHE A 635 -33.94 34.20 -15.33
N VAL A 636 -34.76 34.73 -14.42
CA VAL A 636 -36.15 35.11 -14.73
C VAL A 636 -36.20 36.24 -15.75
N ASN A 637 -35.31 37.23 -15.65
CA ASN A 637 -35.20 38.31 -16.63
C ASN A 637 -34.72 37.81 -17.99
N ASN A 638 -33.75 36.90 -18.04
CA ASN A 638 -33.28 36.29 -19.29
C ASN A 638 -34.36 35.41 -19.94
N LEU A 639 -35.15 34.67 -19.15
CA LEU A 639 -36.28 33.89 -19.62
C LEU A 639 -37.41 34.78 -20.16
N LYS A 640 -37.73 35.89 -19.48
CA LYS A 640 -38.67 36.91 -19.97
C LYS A 640 -38.21 37.55 -21.28
N THR A 641 -36.90 37.78 -21.41
CA THR A 641 -36.30 38.33 -22.63
C THR A 641 -36.38 37.32 -23.78
N ALA A 642 -36.11 36.04 -23.53
CA ALA A 642 -36.21 34.96 -24.52
C ALA A 642 -37.66 34.69 -24.96
N LEU A 643 -38.62 34.75 -24.04
CA LEU A 643 -40.05 34.58 -24.32
C LEU A 643 -40.69 35.83 -24.97
N GLY A 644 -40.04 36.99 -24.94
CA GLY A 644 -40.47 38.20 -25.64
C GLY A 644 -41.92 38.61 -25.34
N SER A 645 -42.73 38.83 -26.38
CA SER A 645 -44.15 39.20 -26.26
C SER A 645 -45.06 38.08 -25.76
N ALA A 646 -44.55 36.85 -25.64
CA ALA A 646 -45.28 35.70 -25.09
C ALA A 646 -45.10 35.53 -23.57
N ALA A 647 -44.20 36.31 -22.94
CA ALA A 647 -44.07 36.33 -21.49
C ALA A 647 -45.31 36.97 -20.84
N ALA A 648 -45.99 36.24 -19.96
CA ALA A 648 -47.17 36.75 -19.25
C ALA A 648 -46.80 38.01 -18.44
N ARG A 649 -47.52 39.12 -18.66
CA ARG A 649 -47.41 40.32 -17.83
C ARG A 649 -48.10 40.04 -16.50
N SER A 650 -47.31 39.89 -15.45
CA SER A 650 -47.80 39.88 -14.08
C SER A 650 -48.04 41.34 -13.66
N ASP A 651 -49.21 41.89 -13.99
CA ASP A 651 -49.91 42.89 -13.16
C ASP A 651 -51.27 43.24 -13.78
N ASP A 652 -52.30 43.06 -12.95
CA ASP A 652 -53.68 43.56 -12.99
C ASP A 652 -54.81 42.70 -13.61
N ASP A 653 -55.83 42.49 -12.77
CA ASP A 653 -57.08 41.76 -13.00
C ASP A 653 -58.04 42.60 -13.85
N SER A 654 -58.42 42.13 -15.05
CA SER A 654 -59.80 42.17 -15.58
C SER A 654 -59.88 41.68 -17.03
N ASP A 655 -60.88 40.84 -17.25
CA ASP A 655 -61.55 40.48 -18.50
C ASP A 655 -60.80 39.69 -19.59
N LYS A 656 -61.25 38.43 -19.69
CA LYS A 656 -61.21 37.59 -20.90
C LYS A 656 -61.74 38.38 -22.11
N ASP A 657 -60.91 38.55 -23.13
CA ASP A 657 -61.23 38.13 -24.49
C ASP A 657 -60.04 38.25 -25.45
N SER A 658 -59.84 37.18 -26.24
CA SER A 658 -59.13 37.13 -27.53
C SER A 658 -57.76 37.79 -27.68
N LEU A 659 -56.70 36.99 -27.56
CA LEU A 659 -55.53 37.11 -28.44
C LEU A 659 -55.26 35.78 -29.14
N SER A 660 -56.06 35.54 -30.18
CA SER A 660 -55.64 34.70 -31.29
C SER A 660 -54.51 35.43 -32.03
N SER A 661 -53.27 35.15 -31.66
CA SER A 661 -52.17 35.22 -32.63
C SER A 661 -51.68 33.80 -32.81
N THR A 662 -52.02 33.20 -33.95
CA THR A 662 -51.29 32.06 -34.52
C THR A 662 -49.82 32.44 -34.56
N VAL A 663 -49.06 32.02 -33.55
CA VAL A 663 -47.60 32.03 -33.57
C VAL A 663 -47.23 31.10 -34.72
N SER A 664 -46.57 31.62 -35.76
CA SER A 664 -46.21 30.75 -36.89
C SER A 664 -45.20 29.70 -36.42
N ASP A 665 -45.18 28.53 -37.04
CA ASP A 665 -44.22 27.45 -36.70
C ASP A 665 -42.78 27.98 -36.67
N GLU A 666 -42.42 28.89 -37.58
CA GLU A 666 -41.12 29.59 -37.62
C GLU A 666 -40.82 30.37 -36.32
N THR A 667 -41.84 30.98 -35.73
CA THR A 667 -41.72 31.74 -34.47
C THR A 667 -41.66 30.78 -33.27
N MET A 668 -42.31 29.62 -33.35
CA MET A 668 -42.24 28.55 -32.35
C MET A 668 -40.84 27.93 -32.30
N PHE A 669 -40.21 27.64 -33.45
CA PHE A 669 -38.84 27.15 -33.51
C PHE A 669 -37.82 28.14 -32.96
N ARG A 670 -37.95 29.44 -33.29
CA ARG A 670 -37.05 30.48 -32.74
C ARG A 670 -37.18 30.66 -31.22
N LEU A 671 -38.39 30.51 -30.68
CA LEU A 671 -38.63 30.58 -29.25
C LEU A 671 -38.02 29.36 -28.54
N ASP A 672 -38.19 28.15 -29.07
CA ASP A 672 -37.59 26.92 -28.54
C ASP A 672 -36.05 26.96 -28.59
N GLU A 673 -35.48 27.47 -29.68
CA GLU A 673 -34.04 27.64 -29.82
C GLU A 673 -33.46 28.65 -28.82
N SER A 674 -34.17 29.76 -28.59
CA SER A 674 -33.78 30.77 -27.60
C SER A 674 -33.92 30.25 -26.16
N LEU A 675 -34.98 29.49 -25.86
CA LEU A 675 -35.17 28.82 -24.57
C LEU A 675 -34.07 27.77 -24.34
N ALA A 676 -33.81 26.92 -25.33
CA ALA A 676 -32.73 25.94 -25.30
C ALA A 676 -31.36 26.60 -25.13
N ALA A 677 -31.11 27.77 -25.73
CA ALA A 677 -29.87 28.53 -25.51
C ALA A 677 -29.74 29.03 -24.07
N VAL A 678 -30.83 29.54 -23.47
CA VAL A 678 -30.87 29.98 -22.06
C VAL A 678 -30.65 28.80 -21.10
N PHE A 679 -31.29 27.66 -21.36
CA PHE A 679 -31.10 26.43 -20.56
C PHE A 679 -29.70 25.82 -20.75
N ARG A 680 -29.16 25.80 -21.98
CA ARG A 680 -27.77 25.39 -22.26
C ARG A 680 -26.76 26.26 -21.52
N LYS A 681 -27.01 27.58 -21.44
CA LYS A 681 -26.16 28.52 -20.69
C LYS A 681 -26.20 28.26 -19.18
N ARG A 682 -27.37 27.91 -18.62
CA ARG A 682 -27.51 27.50 -17.21
C ARG A 682 -26.84 26.15 -16.91
N MET A 683 -26.97 25.17 -17.81
CA MET A 683 -26.28 23.87 -17.69
C MET A 683 -24.75 24.04 -17.73
N LYS A 684 -24.22 24.88 -18.63
CA LYS A 684 -22.79 25.23 -18.68
C LYS A 684 -22.28 25.95 -17.42
N ASN A 685 -23.16 26.68 -16.72
CA ASN A 685 -22.82 27.41 -15.50
C ASN A 685 -22.91 26.55 -14.22
N SER A 686 -23.36 25.30 -14.29
CA SER A 686 -23.28 24.39 -13.15
C SER A 686 -21.82 23.94 -12.94
N ARG A 687 -21.20 24.48 -11.88
CA ARG A 687 -19.81 24.17 -11.51
C ARG A 687 -19.62 22.67 -11.22
N ALA A 688 -20.65 22.00 -10.71
CA ALA A 688 -20.64 20.56 -10.47
C ALA A 688 -20.63 19.75 -11.78
N LEU A 689 -21.50 20.09 -12.74
CA LEU A 689 -21.57 19.39 -14.03
C LEU A 689 -20.29 19.57 -14.85
N SER A 690 -19.75 20.78 -14.90
CA SER A 690 -18.48 21.05 -15.58
C SER A 690 -17.30 20.28 -14.96
N THR A 691 -17.25 20.18 -13.62
CA THR A 691 -16.23 19.37 -12.92
C THR A 691 -16.37 17.89 -13.25
N PHE A 692 -17.60 17.35 -13.21
CA PHE A 692 -17.90 15.96 -13.55
C PHE A 692 -17.52 15.60 -15.00
N LEU A 693 -17.81 16.47 -15.97
CA LEU A 693 -17.44 16.26 -17.38
C LEU A 693 -15.93 16.26 -17.58
N VAL A 694 -15.20 17.15 -16.88
CA VAL A 694 -13.73 17.17 -16.89
C VAL A 694 -13.16 15.87 -16.32
N GLU A 695 -13.69 15.39 -15.19
CA GLU A 695 -13.28 14.13 -14.59
C GLU A 695 -13.52 12.93 -15.51
N GLN A 696 -14.70 12.85 -16.15
CA GLN A 696 -14.98 11.80 -17.14
C GLN A 696 -14.03 11.86 -18.34
N ALA A 697 -13.77 13.05 -18.88
CA ALA A 697 -12.82 13.22 -19.98
C ALA A 697 -11.40 12.82 -19.56
N GLN A 698 -10.97 13.12 -18.33
CA GLN A 698 -9.69 12.68 -17.79
C GLN A 698 -9.61 11.15 -17.62
N GLN A 699 -10.65 10.53 -17.08
CA GLN A 699 -10.74 9.07 -16.95
C GLN A 699 -10.71 8.39 -18.32
N PHE A 700 -11.42 8.93 -19.31
CA PHE A 700 -11.41 8.42 -20.68
C PHE A 700 -10.01 8.49 -21.31
N ARG A 701 -9.32 9.63 -21.20
CA ARG A 701 -7.92 9.77 -21.67
C ARG A 701 -6.99 8.78 -20.97
N ALA A 702 -7.17 8.57 -19.67
CA ALA A 702 -6.39 7.58 -18.92
C ALA A 702 -6.61 6.15 -19.45
N LYS A 703 -7.86 5.77 -19.76
CA LYS A 703 -8.21 4.48 -20.39
C LYS A 703 -7.57 4.36 -21.79
N CYS A 704 -7.56 5.43 -22.59
CA CYS A 704 -6.90 5.45 -23.91
C CYS A 704 -5.38 5.21 -23.80
N PHE A 705 -4.72 5.82 -22.81
CA PHE A 705 -3.30 5.56 -22.55
C PHE A 705 -3.01 4.13 -22.13
N ASP A 706 -3.96 3.43 -21.50
CA ASP A 706 -3.80 2.02 -21.19
C ASP A 706 -3.78 1.16 -22.47
N LEU A 707 -4.57 1.51 -23.50
CA LEU A 707 -4.49 0.88 -24.82
C LEU A 707 -3.13 1.14 -25.48
N LEU A 708 -2.63 2.37 -25.43
CA LEU A 708 -1.30 2.70 -25.94
C LEU A 708 -0.20 1.95 -25.18
N LEU A 709 -0.35 1.78 -23.86
CA LEU A 709 0.57 0.98 -23.05
C LEU A 709 0.56 -0.50 -23.46
N ILE A 710 -0.61 -1.07 -23.74
CA ILE A 710 -0.75 -2.42 -24.30
C ILE A 710 -0.02 -2.51 -25.64
N ALA A 711 -0.28 -1.59 -26.56
CA ALA A 711 0.37 -1.52 -27.88
C ALA A 711 1.90 -1.44 -27.78
N VAL A 712 2.42 -0.49 -27.01
CA VAL A 712 3.87 -0.29 -26.78
C VAL A 712 4.54 -1.51 -26.14
N SER A 713 3.82 -2.25 -25.30
CA SER A 713 4.34 -3.40 -24.58
C SER A 713 4.20 -4.71 -25.33
N HIS A 714 3.40 -4.78 -26.39
CA HIS A 714 3.17 -5.99 -27.16
C HIS A 714 4.40 -6.38 -27.99
N GLN A 715 4.73 -7.67 -28.05
CA GLN A 715 5.93 -8.16 -28.77
C GLN A 715 5.70 -8.36 -30.27
N GLU A 716 4.46 -8.66 -30.67
CA GLU A 716 4.10 -9.02 -32.04
C GLU A 716 3.54 -7.84 -32.86
N GLY A 717 3.66 -6.60 -32.38
CA GLY A 717 3.23 -5.42 -33.13
C GLY A 717 4.06 -5.26 -34.41
N THR A 718 3.42 -4.95 -35.54
CA THR A 718 4.08 -4.82 -36.86
C THR A 718 4.63 -3.41 -37.14
N TYR A 719 4.23 -2.42 -36.35
CA TYR A 719 4.68 -1.03 -36.42
C TYR A 719 5.91 -0.76 -35.55
N LYS A 720 6.63 0.31 -35.87
CA LYS A 720 7.75 0.79 -35.05
C LYS A 720 7.25 1.72 -33.96
N ILE A 721 7.46 1.33 -32.72
CA ILE A 721 7.01 2.08 -31.55
C ILE A 721 7.79 3.38 -31.39
N VAL A 722 9.04 3.43 -31.85
CA VAL A 722 9.84 4.67 -31.86
C VAL A 722 9.23 5.79 -32.70
N ASP A 723 8.34 5.47 -33.65
CA ASP A 723 7.65 6.49 -34.45
C ASP A 723 6.56 7.23 -33.65
N LEU A 724 6.15 6.72 -32.47
CA LEU A 724 5.25 7.39 -31.53
C LEU A 724 5.94 8.47 -30.68
N ILE A 725 7.27 8.59 -30.71
CA ILE A 725 8.01 9.55 -29.88
C ILE A 725 7.56 10.99 -30.15
N LEU A 726 7.46 11.40 -31.41
CA LEU A 726 7.04 12.77 -31.76
C LEU A 726 5.55 13.01 -31.41
N PRO A 727 4.60 12.13 -31.81
CA PRO A 727 3.20 12.26 -31.39
C PRO A 727 3.01 12.36 -29.87
N LEU A 728 3.74 11.56 -29.07
CA LEU A 728 3.66 11.61 -27.61
C LEU A 728 4.25 12.90 -27.02
N ILE A 729 5.30 13.44 -27.64
CA ILE A 729 5.85 14.76 -27.26
C ILE A 729 4.83 15.86 -27.54
N GLU A 730 4.16 15.82 -28.70
CA GLU A 730 3.13 16.78 -29.05
C GLU A 730 1.93 16.69 -28.10
N CYS A 731 1.48 15.47 -27.79
CA CYS A 731 0.45 15.22 -26.78
C CYS A 731 0.84 15.80 -25.41
N ALA A 732 2.08 15.56 -24.95
CA ALA A 732 2.58 16.11 -23.69
C ALA A 732 2.65 17.65 -23.71
N GLN A 733 3.09 18.27 -24.81
CA GLN A 733 3.13 19.72 -24.96
C GLN A 733 1.72 20.33 -24.97
N GLN A 734 0.76 19.71 -25.65
CA GLN A 734 -0.64 20.14 -25.66
C GLN A 734 -1.29 19.98 -24.29
N ALA A 735 -0.96 18.91 -23.56
CA ALA A 735 -1.42 18.70 -22.19
C ALA A 735 -0.92 19.81 -21.25
N LEU A 736 0.32 20.28 -21.39
CA LEU A 736 0.85 21.41 -20.61
C LEU A 736 0.15 22.74 -20.87
N ARG A 737 -0.54 22.89 -22.00
CA ARG A 737 -1.32 24.10 -22.34
C ARG A 737 -2.73 24.09 -21.73
N ARG A 738 -3.21 22.90 -21.31
CA ARG A 738 -4.53 22.70 -20.72
C ARG A 738 -4.46 22.78 -19.19
N LYS A 739 -5.46 23.40 -18.55
CA LYS A 739 -5.51 23.51 -17.07
C LYS A 739 -5.67 22.15 -16.38
N ASP A 740 -6.34 21.21 -17.05
CA ASP A 740 -6.66 19.85 -16.58
C ASP A 740 -5.74 18.77 -17.18
N GLY A 741 -4.66 19.18 -17.85
CA GLY A 741 -3.78 18.28 -18.61
C GLY A 741 -2.71 17.54 -17.81
N GLU A 742 -2.62 17.71 -16.49
CA GLU A 742 -1.56 17.13 -15.67
C GLU A 742 -1.49 15.60 -15.78
N LEU A 743 -2.63 14.91 -15.67
CA LEU A 743 -2.69 13.45 -15.78
C LEU A 743 -2.25 12.96 -17.18
N THR A 744 -2.71 13.65 -18.23
CA THR A 744 -2.34 13.38 -19.63
C THR A 744 -0.84 13.57 -19.84
N PHE A 745 -0.28 14.66 -19.33
CA PHE A 745 1.16 14.93 -19.37
C PHE A 745 1.96 13.80 -18.69
N LYS A 746 1.54 13.38 -17.49
CA LYS A 746 2.19 12.29 -16.75
C LYS A 746 2.10 10.94 -17.49
N LYS A 747 0.95 10.60 -18.06
CA LYS A 747 0.76 9.35 -18.83
C LYS A 747 1.58 9.34 -20.13
N ALA A 748 1.57 10.44 -20.89
CA ALA A 748 2.36 10.57 -22.13
C ALA A 748 3.87 10.48 -21.87
N THR A 749 4.34 11.17 -20.83
CA THR A 749 5.76 11.15 -20.43
C THR A 749 6.21 9.79 -19.91
N ASN A 750 5.38 9.09 -19.13
CA ASN A 750 5.66 7.72 -18.71
C ASN A 750 5.79 6.75 -19.91
N LEU A 751 4.92 6.89 -20.92
CA LEU A 751 5.05 6.09 -22.15
C LEU A 751 6.35 6.41 -22.91
N LEU A 752 6.74 7.68 -23.02
CA LEU A 752 8.02 8.08 -23.61
C LEU A 752 9.20 7.41 -22.88
N GLU A 753 9.19 7.40 -21.55
CA GLU A 753 10.23 6.75 -20.76
C GLU A 753 10.29 5.23 -20.97
N ILE A 754 9.13 4.56 -21.07
CA ILE A 754 9.05 3.14 -21.40
C ILE A 754 9.68 2.85 -22.77
N ILE A 755 9.38 3.68 -23.77
CA ILE A 755 9.94 3.57 -25.13
C ILE A 755 11.46 3.75 -25.07
N ILE A 756 11.95 4.81 -24.41
CA ILE A 756 13.40 5.09 -24.25
C ILE A 756 14.14 3.91 -23.61
N LYS A 757 13.52 3.26 -22.62
CA LYS A 757 14.15 2.17 -21.86
C LYS A 757 14.18 0.85 -22.63
N HIS A 758 13.15 0.55 -23.42
CA HIS A 758 12.93 -0.80 -23.95
C HIS A 758 13.04 -0.91 -25.48
N LYS A 759 12.96 0.19 -26.25
CA LYS A 759 12.82 0.15 -27.71
C LYS A 759 14.04 0.62 -28.48
N LYS A 760 15.22 0.58 -27.85
CA LYS A 760 16.50 0.96 -28.48
C LYS A 760 16.78 0.16 -29.76
N SER A 761 16.40 -1.11 -29.81
CA SER A 761 16.63 -2.00 -30.95
C SER A 761 15.87 -1.62 -32.24
N GLU A 762 14.84 -0.77 -32.15
CA GLU A 762 14.07 -0.32 -33.32
C GLU A 762 14.71 0.88 -34.03
N LEU A 763 15.75 1.48 -33.43
CA LEU A 763 16.49 2.58 -34.01
C LEU A 763 17.57 2.10 -34.99
N ASN A 764 17.72 2.85 -36.06
CA ASN A 764 18.85 2.80 -36.99
C ASN A 764 19.36 4.22 -37.25
N GLU A 765 20.53 4.33 -37.89
CA GLU A 765 21.18 5.63 -38.10
C GLU A 765 20.27 6.63 -38.85
N LYS A 766 19.59 6.17 -39.90
CA LYS A 766 18.74 7.02 -40.74
C LYS A 766 17.49 7.52 -40.01
N ASN A 767 16.81 6.68 -39.24
CA ASN A 767 15.60 7.09 -38.52
C ASN A 767 15.92 7.92 -37.28
N ALA A 768 17.01 7.62 -36.56
CA ALA A 768 17.43 8.38 -35.39
C ALA A 768 17.79 9.83 -35.76
N ILE A 769 18.54 10.04 -36.85
CA ILE A 769 18.89 11.39 -37.33
C ILE A 769 17.64 12.16 -37.77
N LYS A 770 16.74 11.52 -38.52
CA LYS A 770 15.48 12.15 -38.94
C LYS A 770 14.59 12.55 -37.76
N LEU A 771 14.50 11.69 -36.74
CA LEU A 771 13.75 12.00 -35.51
C LEU A 771 14.41 13.14 -34.74
N LEU A 772 15.75 13.19 -34.67
CA LEU A 772 16.46 14.28 -34.00
C LEU A 772 16.23 15.63 -34.69
N ASP A 773 16.24 15.66 -36.03
CA ASP A 773 15.92 16.88 -36.79
C ASP A 773 14.50 17.39 -36.50
N LYS A 774 13.52 16.48 -36.55
CA LYS A 774 12.13 16.81 -36.22
C LYS A 774 11.96 17.24 -34.76
N LEU A 775 12.69 16.62 -33.83
CA LEU A 775 12.68 16.95 -32.41
C LEU A 775 13.14 18.39 -32.18
N VAL A 776 14.25 18.80 -32.78
CA VAL A 776 14.76 20.17 -32.66
C VAL A 776 13.75 21.18 -33.20
N LEU A 777 13.13 20.88 -34.35
CA LEU A 777 12.15 21.78 -34.96
C LEU A 777 10.87 21.95 -34.11
N LYS A 778 10.36 20.88 -33.49
CA LYS A 778 9.08 20.91 -32.75
C LYS A 778 9.18 21.39 -31.30
N THR A 779 10.37 21.60 -30.77
CA THR A 779 10.57 21.81 -29.31
C THR A 779 11.17 23.15 -28.92
N SER A 780 11.47 24.02 -29.89
CA SER A 780 12.10 25.33 -29.71
C SER A 780 11.44 26.22 -28.63
N GLU A 781 10.12 26.14 -28.46
CA GLU A 781 9.33 26.98 -27.55
C GLU A 781 9.05 26.32 -26.17
N THR A 782 9.68 25.18 -25.87
CA THR A 782 9.36 24.43 -24.63
C THR A 782 10.01 25.08 -23.40
N VAL A 783 9.20 25.63 -22.50
CA VAL A 783 9.68 26.29 -21.27
C VAL A 783 9.69 25.35 -20.06
N ASN A 784 8.75 24.40 -19.99
CA ASN A 784 8.57 23.53 -18.81
C ASN A 784 9.85 22.70 -18.52
N PRO A 785 10.42 22.75 -17.30
CA PRO A 785 11.71 22.13 -16.98
C PRO A 785 11.66 20.60 -17.00
N ILE A 786 10.55 19.98 -16.59
CA ILE A 786 10.37 18.53 -16.62
C ILE A 786 10.37 18.05 -18.08
N MET A 787 9.61 18.74 -18.94
CA MET A 787 9.56 18.42 -20.35
C MET A 787 10.93 18.58 -21.02
N ARG A 788 11.67 19.64 -20.72
CA ARG A 788 13.04 19.84 -21.24
C ARG A 788 13.99 18.69 -20.87
N ASN A 789 13.90 18.17 -19.64
CA ASN A 789 14.70 17.02 -19.22
C ASN A 789 14.33 15.74 -20.00
N ILE A 790 13.04 15.50 -20.22
CA ILE A 790 12.56 14.36 -21.03
C ILE A 790 13.06 14.47 -22.47
N LEU A 791 13.02 15.67 -23.07
CA LEU A 791 13.55 15.92 -24.40
C LEU A 791 15.06 15.64 -24.49
N GLY A 792 15.83 16.00 -23.46
CA GLY A 792 17.24 15.61 -23.35
C GLY A 792 17.44 14.08 -23.25
N ASN A 793 16.55 13.38 -22.55
CA ASN A 793 16.54 11.91 -22.50
C ASN A 793 16.21 11.28 -23.86
N VAL A 794 15.24 11.84 -24.61
CA VAL A 794 14.92 11.42 -25.98
C VAL A 794 16.13 11.65 -26.90
N ALA A 795 16.77 12.82 -26.85
CA ALA A 795 17.97 13.11 -27.65
C ALA A 795 19.10 12.11 -27.35
N SER A 796 19.30 11.80 -26.07
CA SER A 796 20.25 10.77 -25.64
C SER A 796 19.91 9.38 -26.16
N PHE A 797 18.63 9.03 -26.19
CA PHE A 797 18.14 7.74 -26.70
C PHE A 797 18.38 7.60 -28.20
N LEU A 798 18.08 8.65 -28.98
CA LEU A 798 18.35 8.69 -30.42
C LEU A 798 19.85 8.56 -30.71
N PHE A 799 20.71 9.25 -29.94
CA PHE A 799 22.16 9.07 -30.01
C PHE A 799 22.57 7.64 -29.67
N ALA A 800 22.00 7.07 -28.60
CA ALA A 800 22.29 5.70 -28.17
C ALA A 800 22.02 4.67 -29.26
N GLY A 801 20.97 4.88 -30.07
CA GLY A 801 20.62 4.01 -31.20
C GLY A 801 21.70 3.91 -32.27
N CYS A 802 22.62 4.89 -32.34
CA CYS A 802 23.75 4.92 -33.26
C CYS A 802 25.09 4.63 -32.57
N TYR A 803 25.08 4.29 -31.28
CA TYR A 803 26.26 4.13 -30.43
C TYR A 803 26.54 2.67 -30.11
N ASP A 804 27.76 2.21 -30.43
CA ASP A 804 28.29 0.92 -30.02
C ASP A 804 28.95 1.04 -28.64
N ALA A 805 28.34 0.39 -27.65
CA ALA A 805 28.83 0.41 -26.27
C ALA A 805 30.10 -0.42 -26.04
N LYS A 806 30.44 -1.38 -26.91
CA LYS A 806 31.67 -2.17 -26.77
C LYS A 806 32.87 -1.38 -27.25
N GLU A 807 32.75 -0.75 -28.41
CA GLU A 807 33.82 0.03 -29.02
C GLU A 807 33.87 1.48 -28.51
N ASN A 808 32.81 1.93 -27.83
CA ASN A 808 32.60 3.33 -27.44
C ASN A 808 32.62 4.32 -28.62
N VAL A 809 32.12 3.88 -29.78
CA VAL A 809 32.07 4.66 -31.02
C VAL A 809 30.62 4.88 -31.44
N VAL A 810 30.33 6.05 -32.00
CA VAL A 810 29.04 6.37 -32.62
C VAL A 810 29.22 6.45 -34.13
N ALA A 811 28.16 6.13 -34.90
CA ALA A 811 28.18 6.24 -36.35
C ALA A 811 28.53 7.68 -36.81
N GLU A 812 29.37 7.80 -37.86
CA GLU A 812 29.98 9.08 -38.26
C GLU A 812 28.94 10.13 -38.68
N SER A 813 27.82 9.73 -39.27
CA SER A 813 26.79 10.70 -39.66
C SER A 813 26.03 11.24 -38.43
N MET A 814 25.76 10.41 -37.42
CA MET A 814 25.19 10.87 -36.15
C MET A 814 26.20 11.75 -35.38
N ARG A 815 27.48 11.37 -35.38
CA ARG A 815 28.57 12.18 -34.81
C ARG A 815 28.61 13.57 -35.43
N SER A 816 28.68 13.62 -36.76
CA SER A 816 28.68 14.86 -37.54
C SER A 816 27.44 15.69 -37.25
N LYS A 817 26.27 15.05 -37.14
CA LYS A 817 25.00 15.73 -36.88
C LYS A 817 24.96 16.40 -35.50
N VAL A 818 25.38 15.70 -34.44
CA VAL A 818 25.41 16.27 -33.08
C VAL A 818 26.43 17.40 -32.98
N ILE A 819 27.56 17.30 -33.68
CA ILE A 819 28.56 18.38 -33.77
C ILE A 819 27.96 19.61 -34.47
N GLU A 820 27.31 19.42 -35.62
CA GLU A 820 26.65 20.51 -36.35
C GLU A 820 25.57 21.18 -35.49
N LEU A 821 24.80 20.41 -34.73
CA LEU A 821 23.79 20.93 -33.80
C LEU A 821 24.43 21.73 -32.66
N LEU A 822 25.56 21.27 -32.10
CA LEU A 822 26.31 22.02 -31.09
C LEU A 822 26.80 23.36 -31.66
N GLU A 823 27.36 23.37 -32.87
CA GLU A 823 27.82 24.59 -33.53
C GLU A 823 26.68 25.59 -33.77
N LYS A 824 25.54 25.09 -34.26
CA LYS A 824 24.33 25.90 -34.46
C LYS A 824 23.85 26.48 -33.13
N TYR A 825 23.79 25.67 -32.07
CA TYR A 825 23.38 26.10 -30.74
C TYR A 825 24.31 27.18 -30.17
N MET A 826 25.62 26.99 -30.24
CA MET A 826 26.58 27.95 -29.73
C MET A 826 26.45 29.32 -30.40
N ASN A 827 26.11 29.35 -31.69
CA ASN A 827 25.90 30.56 -32.48
C ASN A 827 24.44 31.04 -32.50
N ASP A 828 23.53 30.35 -31.81
CA ASP A 828 22.10 30.67 -31.81
C ASP A 828 21.83 31.95 -31.01
N LYS A 829 21.42 33.00 -31.72
CA LYS A 829 21.03 34.28 -31.12
C LYS A 829 19.54 34.35 -30.78
N LYS A 830 18.74 33.37 -31.17
CA LYS A 830 17.29 33.37 -30.97
C LYS A 830 16.81 32.34 -29.94
N ASN A 831 17.72 31.54 -29.38
CA ASN A 831 17.41 30.45 -28.45
C ASN A 831 16.35 29.48 -29.02
N GLN A 832 16.42 29.23 -30.32
CA GLN A 832 15.54 28.31 -31.05
C GLN A 832 15.88 26.85 -30.79
N ILE A 833 17.10 26.56 -30.32
CA ILE A 833 17.54 25.20 -30.01
C ILE A 833 17.62 25.02 -28.48
N LEU A 834 16.93 24.01 -27.95
CA LEU A 834 16.99 23.69 -26.52
C LEU A 834 18.35 23.11 -26.14
N SER A 835 18.91 23.59 -25.04
CA SER A 835 20.23 23.14 -24.58
C SER A 835 20.23 21.68 -24.12
N GLU A 836 19.15 21.18 -23.52
CA GLU A 836 19.08 19.80 -23.06
C GLU A 836 19.19 18.79 -24.22
N ILE A 837 18.62 19.11 -25.39
CA ILE A 837 18.72 18.25 -26.58
C ILE A 837 20.17 18.20 -27.08
N VAL A 838 20.86 19.33 -27.08
CA VAL A 838 22.23 19.46 -27.59
C VAL A 838 23.25 18.87 -26.64
N THR A 839 23.12 19.14 -25.35
CA THR A 839 24.13 18.80 -24.33
C THR A 839 24.03 17.35 -23.87
N ALA A 840 22.84 16.74 -23.89
CA ALA A 840 22.64 15.40 -23.33
C ALA A 840 23.51 14.29 -23.97
N PRO A 841 23.73 14.24 -25.30
CA PRO A 841 24.68 13.30 -25.91
C PRO A 841 26.11 13.44 -25.36
N PHE A 842 26.61 14.68 -25.19
CA PHE A 842 27.95 14.94 -24.65
C PHE A 842 28.07 14.54 -23.18
N ILE A 843 27.00 14.73 -22.41
CA ILE A 843 26.98 14.39 -20.99
C ILE A 843 26.91 12.88 -20.77
N LYS A 844 26.08 12.15 -21.54
CA LYS A 844 25.88 10.70 -21.34
C LYS A 844 26.89 9.83 -22.09
N TYR A 845 27.43 10.27 -23.23
CA TYR A 845 28.35 9.51 -24.07
C TYR A 845 29.68 10.23 -24.34
N PRO A 846 30.41 10.67 -23.31
CA PRO A 846 31.64 11.44 -23.48
C PRO A 846 32.77 10.66 -24.20
N HIS A 847 32.78 9.33 -24.15
CA HIS A 847 33.79 8.51 -24.86
C HIS A 847 33.72 8.68 -26.39
N ALA A 848 32.53 8.65 -26.97
CA ALA A 848 32.35 8.82 -28.42
C ALA A 848 32.66 10.24 -28.93
N LEU A 849 32.66 11.23 -28.04
CA LEU A 849 32.74 12.65 -28.39
C LEU A 849 34.00 13.32 -27.83
N LEU A 850 34.97 12.56 -27.31
CA LEU A 850 36.17 13.10 -26.66
C LEU A 850 36.99 14.01 -27.58
N SER A 851 37.03 13.73 -28.87
CA SER A 851 37.72 14.56 -29.88
C SER A 851 37.22 15.99 -29.94
N GLU A 852 35.96 16.23 -29.54
CA GLU A 852 35.30 17.53 -29.60
C GLU A 852 35.52 18.37 -28.33
N LEU A 853 36.03 17.78 -27.26
CA LEU A 853 36.29 18.49 -26.01
C LEU A 853 37.18 19.75 -26.17
N PRO A 854 38.28 19.75 -26.95
CA PRO A 854 39.03 20.98 -27.23
C PRO A 854 38.15 22.09 -27.80
N ARG A 855 37.25 21.75 -28.72
CA ARG A 855 36.34 22.69 -29.38
C ARG A 855 35.26 23.20 -28.43
N ILE A 856 34.71 22.34 -27.58
CA ILE A 856 33.77 22.72 -26.51
C ILE A 856 34.43 23.73 -25.56
N ILE A 857 35.69 23.51 -25.18
CA ILE A 857 36.44 24.45 -24.34
C ILE A 857 36.66 25.78 -25.09
N GLU A 858 37.03 25.75 -26.36
CA GLU A 858 37.17 26.97 -27.17
C GLU A 858 35.87 27.78 -27.20
N PHE A 859 34.71 27.14 -27.37
CA PHE A 859 33.41 27.83 -27.29
C PHE A 859 33.15 28.49 -25.93
N ALA A 860 33.56 27.87 -24.82
CA ALA A 860 33.41 28.48 -23.50
C ALA A 860 34.20 29.81 -23.35
N PHE A 861 35.30 29.96 -24.08
CA PHE A 861 36.18 31.13 -23.99
C PHE A 861 36.07 32.11 -25.16
N ASP A 862 35.25 31.82 -26.17
CA ASP A 862 34.94 32.76 -27.24
C ASP A 862 34.03 33.89 -26.70
N LYS A 863 34.50 35.14 -26.85
CA LYS A 863 33.77 36.33 -26.39
C LYS A 863 32.55 36.67 -27.27
N ASN A 864 32.50 36.14 -28.49
CA ASN A 864 31.37 36.35 -29.41
C ASN A 864 30.15 35.49 -29.05
N ILE A 865 30.36 34.43 -28.25
CA ILE A 865 29.30 33.53 -27.80
C ILE A 865 28.63 34.09 -26.54
N ARG A 866 27.31 33.90 -26.44
CA ARG A 866 26.52 34.33 -25.29
C ARG A 866 27.03 33.70 -24.01
N THR A 867 27.04 34.50 -22.94
CA THR A 867 27.48 34.08 -21.60
C THR A 867 26.83 32.78 -21.15
N PHE A 868 25.53 32.60 -21.41
CA PHE A 868 24.78 31.40 -21.02
C PHE A 868 25.32 30.15 -21.75
N HIS A 869 25.46 30.18 -23.08
CA HIS A 869 26.00 29.06 -23.87
C HIS A 869 27.45 28.75 -23.49
N ARG A 870 28.25 29.77 -23.16
CA ARG A 870 29.62 29.59 -22.63
C ARG A 870 29.65 28.83 -21.31
N VAL A 871 28.69 29.08 -20.41
CA VAL A 871 28.55 28.35 -19.15
C VAL A 871 28.13 26.91 -19.41
N GLU A 872 27.22 26.67 -20.36
CA GLU A 872 26.81 25.31 -20.72
C GLU A 872 27.92 24.52 -21.42
N ALA A 873 28.75 25.15 -22.24
CA ALA A 873 29.95 24.53 -22.79
C ALA A 873 30.88 24.01 -21.67
N LEU A 874 31.09 24.80 -20.61
CA LEU A 874 31.83 24.33 -19.44
C LEU A 874 31.10 23.20 -18.70
N CYS A 875 29.77 23.28 -18.57
CA CYS A 875 28.97 22.20 -17.97
C CYS A 875 29.18 20.87 -18.72
N CYS A 876 29.10 20.89 -20.06
CA CYS A 876 29.40 19.73 -20.91
C CYS A 876 30.84 19.25 -20.72
N ALA A 877 31.81 20.15 -20.68
CA ALA A 877 33.22 19.79 -20.52
C ALA A 877 33.50 19.03 -19.21
N VAL A 878 32.74 19.31 -18.13
CA VAL A 878 32.85 18.55 -16.87
C VAL A 878 32.55 17.07 -17.06
N ALA A 879 31.60 16.69 -17.93
CA ALA A 879 31.21 15.30 -18.14
C ALA A 879 32.35 14.42 -18.69
N PHE A 880 33.36 15.03 -19.33
CA PHE A 880 34.53 14.33 -19.86
C PHE A 880 35.61 14.07 -18.80
N LEU A 881 35.53 14.67 -17.62
CA LEU A 881 36.56 14.62 -16.59
C LEU A 881 36.38 13.40 -15.67
N ARG A 882 36.12 12.25 -16.28
CA ARG A 882 35.95 10.98 -15.56
C ARG A 882 37.26 10.18 -15.58
N LYS A 883 37.49 9.40 -14.53
CA LYS A 883 38.71 8.60 -14.35
C LYS A 883 38.90 7.53 -15.44
N ASP A 884 37.81 6.99 -15.97
CA ASP A 884 37.81 5.98 -17.03
C ASP A 884 38.23 6.54 -18.40
N LEU A 885 37.90 7.79 -18.71
CA LEU A 885 38.30 8.48 -19.96
C LEU A 885 39.79 8.84 -20.02
N MET A 886 40.38 9.12 -18.85
CA MET A 886 41.74 9.66 -18.74
C MET A 886 42.81 8.58 -18.57
N LYS A 887 42.43 7.36 -18.17
CA LYS A 887 43.36 6.24 -17.90
C LYS A 887 43.59 5.32 -19.11
N ASN A 888 43.02 5.63 -20.27
CA ASN A 888 43.13 4.79 -21.45
C ASN A 888 44.51 4.90 -22.13
N GLU A 889 45.10 3.76 -22.49
CA GLU A 889 46.47 3.65 -23.04
C GLU A 889 46.57 3.98 -24.55
N GLN A 890 45.48 4.44 -25.18
CA GLN A 890 45.47 4.72 -26.61
C GLN A 890 46.25 6.01 -26.97
N LEU A 891 47.21 5.89 -27.89
CA LEU A 891 48.12 6.96 -28.32
C LEU A 891 47.40 8.23 -28.82
N ASP A 892 46.27 8.09 -29.50
CA ASP A 892 45.51 9.24 -30.05
C ASP A 892 44.69 9.98 -28.98
N GLN A 893 44.27 9.30 -27.91
CA GLN A 893 43.66 9.94 -26.76
C GLN A 893 44.69 10.77 -25.98
N GLN A 894 45.93 10.28 -25.84
CA GLN A 894 47.02 11.05 -25.22
C GLN A 894 47.33 12.36 -25.96
N LYS A 895 47.31 12.36 -27.30
CA LYS A 895 47.44 13.59 -28.11
C LYS A 895 46.30 14.58 -27.83
N THR A 896 45.08 14.07 -27.72
CA THR A 896 43.88 14.87 -27.43
C THR A 896 44.00 15.52 -26.05
N TRP A 897 44.40 14.76 -25.02
CA TRP A 897 44.63 15.29 -23.67
C TRP A 897 45.75 16.34 -23.59
N LYS A 898 46.82 16.19 -24.38
CA LYS A 898 47.85 17.23 -24.51
C LYS A 898 47.30 18.52 -25.13
N LYS A 899 46.43 18.42 -26.16
CA LYS A 899 45.76 19.57 -26.77
C LYS A 899 44.83 20.27 -25.77
N ILE A 900 44.06 19.49 -25.00
CA ILE A 900 43.18 20.00 -23.94
C ILE A 900 43.98 20.73 -22.86
N THR A 901 45.10 20.14 -22.41
CA THR A 901 46.00 20.76 -21.43
C THR A 901 46.48 22.13 -21.91
N LYS A 902 46.92 22.22 -23.18
CA LYS A 902 47.36 23.48 -23.79
C LYS A 902 46.23 24.51 -23.82
N CYS A 903 45.02 24.11 -24.22
CA CYS A 903 43.85 24.98 -24.26
C CYS A 903 43.50 25.51 -22.86
N LEU A 904 43.41 24.62 -21.86
CA LEU A 904 43.12 24.99 -20.48
C LEU A 904 44.17 25.93 -19.89
N CYS A 905 45.47 25.68 -20.11
CA CYS A 905 46.53 26.58 -19.63
C CYS A 905 46.33 28.01 -20.14
N VAL A 906 46.16 28.16 -21.46
CA VAL A 906 46.00 29.49 -22.09
C VAL A 906 44.72 30.18 -21.63
N CYS A 907 43.59 29.47 -21.66
CA CYS A 907 42.29 30.03 -21.36
C CYS A 907 42.08 30.34 -19.88
N ALA A 908 42.48 29.43 -18.99
CA ALA A 908 42.36 29.63 -17.54
C ALA A 908 43.31 30.70 -17.02
N ASN A 909 44.56 30.73 -17.48
CA ASN A 909 45.50 31.79 -17.09
C ASN A 909 44.96 33.16 -17.51
N ARG A 910 44.48 33.30 -18.75
CA ARG A 910 43.85 34.55 -19.23
C ARG A 910 42.64 34.94 -18.40
N PHE A 911 41.80 33.97 -18.02
CA PHE A 911 40.61 34.24 -17.21
C PHE A 911 40.97 34.70 -15.80
N PHE A 912 41.85 33.97 -15.10
CA PHE A 912 42.23 34.33 -13.73
C PHE A 912 43.07 35.60 -13.64
N SER A 913 43.94 35.87 -14.62
CA SER A 913 44.73 37.11 -14.65
C SER A 913 43.87 38.37 -14.81
N ASN A 914 42.67 38.24 -15.39
CA ASN A 914 41.71 39.33 -15.55
C ASN A 914 40.48 39.15 -14.65
N PHE A 915 40.54 38.28 -13.65
CA PHE A 915 39.39 37.96 -12.84
C PHE A 915 39.11 39.08 -11.85
N ASN A 916 37.90 39.62 -11.95
CA ASN A 916 37.30 40.45 -10.92
C ASN A 916 35.87 39.94 -10.65
N LEU A 917 35.32 40.31 -9.49
CA LEU A 917 33.94 39.94 -9.17
C LEU A 917 32.94 40.62 -10.10
N ASP A 918 33.29 41.79 -10.68
CA ASP A 918 32.37 42.71 -11.36
C ASP A 918 32.04 42.43 -12.83
N ASP A 919 32.90 41.72 -13.53
CA ASP A 919 32.76 41.36 -14.93
C ASP A 919 32.61 39.84 -15.09
N SER A 920 33.09 39.09 -14.10
CA SER A 920 33.02 37.62 -14.11
C SER A 920 31.65 37.11 -13.71
N LYS A 921 31.31 35.93 -14.23
CA LYS A 921 30.01 35.29 -13.99
C LYS A 921 30.17 34.15 -12.98
N PRO A 922 29.37 34.10 -11.89
CA PRO A 922 29.52 33.13 -10.80
C PRO A 922 29.58 31.67 -11.25
N ARG A 923 28.63 31.22 -12.07
CA ARG A 923 28.59 29.83 -12.56
C ARG A 923 29.75 29.51 -13.51
N PHE A 924 30.17 30.47 -14.34
CA PHE A 924 31.33 30.29 -15.23
C PHE A 924 32.61 30.02 -14.43
N PHE A 925 32.85 30.86 -13.41
CA PHE A 925 33.97 30.68 -12.47
C PHE A 925 33.91 29.30 -11.80
N ALA A 926 32.75 28.93 -11.24
CA ALA A 926 32.60 27.67 -10.51
C ALA A 926 32.86 26.45 -11.41
N TYR A 927 32.31 26.41 -12.63
CA TYR A 927 32.57 25.33 -13.56
C TYR A 927 34.03 25.30 -14.01
N LEU A 928 34.67 26.44 -14.27
CA LEU A 928 36.09 26.48 -14.64
C LEU A 928 36.98 25.92 -13.52
N VAL A 929 36.76 26.32 -12.27
CA VAL A 929 37.49 25.78 -11.11
C VAL A 929 37.23 24.29 -10.96
N ARG A 930 35.99 23.83 -11.12
CA ARG A 930 35.65 22.41 -11.10
C ARG A 930 36.38 21.63 -12.19
N ILE A 931 36.43 22.14 -13.42
CA ILE A 931 37.13 21.53 -14.55
C ILE A 931 38.61 21.38 -14.23
N LEU A 932 39.27 22.47 -13.84
CA LEU A 932 40.71 22.48 -13.56
C LEU A 932 41.07 21.54 -12.41
N THR A 933 40.27 21.53 -11.34
CA THR A 933 40.53 20.68 -10.17
C THR A 933 40.39 19.21 -10.54
N SER A 934 39.30 18.88 -11.27
CA SER A 934 39.03 17.50 -11.68
C SER A 934 40.07 17.01 -12.68
N PHE A 935 40.44 17.86 -13.65
CA PHE A 935 41.48 17.56 -14.63
C PHE A 935 42.84 17.35 -13.95
N ALA A 936 43.27 18.26 -13.08
CA ALA A 936 44.55 18.16 -12.35
C ALA A 936 44.63 16.87 -11.53
N SER A 937 43.52 16.45 -10.91
CA SER A 937 43.48 15.25 -10.06
C SER A 937 43.54 13.91 -10.82
N VAL A 938 43.29 13.91 -12.14
CA VAL A 938 43.14 12.68 -12.94
C VAL A 938 44.11 12.59 -14.11
N THR A 939 44.65 13.71 -14.58
CA THR A 939 45.55 13.76 -15.74
C THR A 939 46.95 13.18 -15.44
N GLU A 940 47.71 12.86 -16.50
CA GLU A 940 49.10 12.41 -16.38
C GLU A 940 50.01 13.48 -15.74
N LYS A 941 51.03 13.05 -14.99
CA LYS A 941 51.97 13.95 -14.29
C LYS A 941 52.57 15.03 -15.19
N SER A 942 52.84 14.74 -16.47
CA SER A 942 53.36 15.74 -17.40
C SER A 942 52.36 16.85 -17.74
N ASN A 943 51.07 16.51 -17.84
CA ASN A 943 50.02 17.50 -18.09
C ASN A 943 49.68 18.28 -16.83
N GLN A 944 49.69 17.61 -15.67
CA GLN A 944 49.52 18.24 -14.36
C GLN A 944 50.62 19.28 -14.11
N ARG A 945 51.90 18.93 -14.36
CA ARG A 945 53.03 19.88 -14.25
C ARG A 945 52.86 21.10 -15.14
N ARG A 946 52.42 20.94 -16.39
CA ARG A 946 52.16 22.07 -17.29
C ARG A 946 51.05 23.01 -16.76
N LEU A 947 50.00 22.44 -16.18
CA LEU A 947 48.93 23.22 -15.54
C LEU A 947 49.44 23.95 -14.30
N GLN A 948 50.25 23.29 -13.48
CA GLN A 948 50.89 23.86 -12.30
C GLN A 948 51.76 25.07 -12.71
N GLU A 949 52.72 24.86 -13.63
CA GLU A 949 53.59 25.91 -14.16
C GLU A 949 52.81 27.10 -14.74
N SER A 950 51.66 26.85 -15.37
CA SER A 950 50.86 27.90 -16.01
C SER A 950 49.93 28.66 -15.05
N LEU A 951 49.52 28.11 -13.91
CA LEU A 951 48.43 28.67 -13.09
C LEU A 951 48.84 29.02 -11.65
N THR A 952 49.88 28.40 -11.09
CA THR A 952 50.21 28.51 -9.66
C THR A 952 50.42 29.96 -9.20
N GLU A 953 51.19 30.77 -9.93
CA GLU A 953 51.47 32.16 -9.53
C GLU A 953 50.21 33.03 -9.54
N VAL A 954 49.43 32.97 -10.63
CA VAL A 954 48.17 33.74 -10.76
C VAL A 954 47.16 33.33 -9.69
N LEU A 955 47.06 32.03 -9.36
CA LEU A 955 46.16 31.55 -8.32
C LEU A 955 46.62 31.95 -6.91
N LYS A 956 47.93 32.00 -6.63
CA LYS A 956 48.49 32.47 -5.34
C LYS A 956 48.19 33.95 -5.12
N GLU A 957 48.41 34.77 -6.14
CA GLU A 957 48.09 36.20 -6.11
C GLU A 957 46.59 36.41 -5.84
N LEU A 958 45.74 35.69 -6.57
CA LEU A 958 44.28 35.81 -6.48
C LEU A 958 43.73 35.29 -5.14
N CYS A 959 44.32 34.24 -4.55
CA CYS A 959 43.94 33.73 -3.23
C CYS A 959 44.41 34.62 -2.07
N SER A 960 45.45 35.44 -2.28
CA SER A 960 46.05 36.32 -1.26
C SER A 960 45.48 37.75 -1.31
N ASN A 961 44.60 38.04 -2.26
CA ASN A 961 43.93 39.33 -2.39
C ASN A 961 42.76 39.45 -1.39
N ASP A 962 43.07 39.83 -0.15
CA ASP A 962 42.08 39.95 0.93
C ASP A 962 40.95 40.93 0.60
N GLU A 963 41.19 41.95 -0.22
CA GLU A 963 40.18 42.93 -0.61
C GLU A 963 39.11 42.35 -1.54
N LEU A 964 39.53 41.53 -2.51
CA LEU A 964 38.62 40.85 -3.44
C LEU A 964 37.65 39.91 -2.72
N TRP A 965 38.08 39.31 -1.60
CA TRP A 965 37.31 38.32 -0.84
C TRP A 965 36.59 38.90 0.38
N LYS A 966 36.59 40.23 0.54
CA LYS A 966 35.73 40.90 1.53
C LYS A 966 34.25 40.61 1.24
N ALA A 967 33.45 40.54 2.30
CA ALA A 967 32.03 40.19 2.20
C ALA A 967 31.27 41.24 1.38
N THR A 968 30.88 40.87 0.15
CA THR A 968 30.03 41.65 -0.76
C THR A 968 28.85 40.80 -1.23
N ASP A 969 27.74 41.43 -1.61
CA ASP A 969 26.58 40.71 -2.15
C ASP A 969 26.91 39.94 -3.44
N ARG A 970 27.87 40.47 -4.22
CA ARG A 970 28.36 39.79 -5.41
C ARG A 970 29.14 38.54 -5.06
N LEU A 971 30.00 38.59 -4.05
CA LEU A 971 30.72 37.41 -3.54
C LEU A 971 29.75 36.33 -3.01
N LYS A 972 28.61 36.70 -2.40
CA LYS A 972 27.58 35.71 -1.99
C LYS A 972 27.10 34.87 -3.18
N ARG A 973 26.89 35.48 -4.36
CA ARG A 973 26.49 34.76 -5.58
C ARG A 973 27.58 33.79 -6.07
N PHE A 974 28.85 34.20 -6.01
CA PHE A 974 29.99 33.32 -6.31
C PHE A 974 30.12 32.16 -5.31
N ASN A 975 29.92 32.44 -4.03
CA ASN A 975 29.92 31.41 -3.00
C ASN A 975 28.79 30.41 -3.18
N SER A 976 27.57 30.86 -3.47
CA SER A 976 26.43 29.98 -3.75
C SER A 976 26.67 29.09 -4.98
N ALA A 977 27.09 29.68 -6.10
CA ALA A 977 27.39 28.92 -7.32
C ALA A 977 28.54 27.92 -7.12
N SER A 978 29.62 28.32 -6.45
CA SER A 978 30.75 27.45 -6.15
C SER A 978 30.38 26.36 -5.14
N GLN A 979 29.55 26.65 -4.15
CA GLN A 979 29.07 25.66 -3.19
C GLN A 979 28.24 24.57 -3.89
N SER A 980 27.35 24.96 -4.80
CA SER A 980 26.53 24.03 -5.58
C SER A 980 27.36 23.15 -6.54
N ILE A 981 28.34 23.72 -7.25
CA ILE A 981 29.08 23.01 -8.31
C ILE A 981 30.36 22.31 -7.80
N CYS A 982 31.06 22.92 -6.84
CA CYS A 982 32.35 22.46 -6.30
C CYS A 982 32.25 21.88 -4.88
N GLY A 983 31.09 21.98 -4.22
CA GLY A 983 30.89 21.60 -2.82
C GLY A 983 31.55 22.54 -1.80
N ARG A 984 32.09 23.67 -2.24
CA ARG A 984 32.87 24.61 -1.43
C ARG A 984 32.64 26.07 -1.84
N LYS A 985 32.80 27.01 -0.92
CA LYS A 985 32.79 28.46 -1.20
C LYS A 985 33.91 28.84 -2.19
N ALA A 986 33.76 29.97 -2.89
CA ALA A 986 34.61 30.36 -4.02
C ALA A 986 36.12 30.37 -3.70
N LEU A 987 36.53 31.06 -2.62
CA LEU A 987 37.93 31.09 -2.18
C LEU A 987 38.44 29.71 -1.76
N ALA A 988 37.62 28.93 -1.06
CA ALA A 988 37.98 27.58 -0.64
C ALA A 988 38.15 26.63 -1.84
N SER A 989 37.35 26.79 -2.90
CA SER A 989 37.47 26.06 -4.15
C SER A 989 38.78 26.38 -4.88
N LEU A 990 39.21 27.65 -4.90
CA LEU A 990 40.50 28.04 -5.48
C LEU A 990 41.70 27.52 -4.68
N LYS A 991 41.64 27.61 -3.34
CA LYS A 991 42.67 27.01 -2.47
C LYS A 991 42.76 25.50 -2.66
N HIS A 992 41.63 24.83 -2.84
CA HIS A 992 41.61 23.40 -3.14
C HIS A 992 42.24 23.09 -4.50
N LEU A 993 41.94 23.87 -5.55
CA LEU A 993 42.59 23.76 -6.85
C LEU A 993 44.11 23.94 -6.73
N LEU A 994 44.56 24.99 -6.03
CA LEU A 994 45.97 25.27 -5.80
C LEU A 994 46.68 24.09 -5.12
N ASN A 995 46.09 23.57 -4.04
CA ASN A 995 46.63 22.39 -3.35
C ASN A 995 46.67 21.15 -4.26
N THR A 996 45.70 20.97 -5.16
CA THR A 996 45.66 19.84 -6.11
C THR A 996 46.71 19.97 -7.21
N LEU A 997 47.10 21.19 -7.56
CA LEU A 997 48.19 21.44 -8.51
C LEU A 997 49.58 21.28 -7.85
N GLU A 998 49.68 21.52 -6.54
CA GLU A 998 50.93 21.39 -5.78
C GLU A 998 51.16 19.98 -5.20
N SER A 999 50.13 19.13 -5.13
CA SER A 999 50.19 17.70 -4.75
C SER A 999 50.63 16.81 -5.91
#